data_AF-A0A970JVN1-F1
#
_entry.id   AF-A0A970JVN1-F1
#
_cell.length_a   1.000
_cell.length_b   1.000
_cell.length_c   1.000
_cell.angle_alpha   90.00
_cell.angle_beta   90.00
_cell.angle_gamma   90.00
#
_symmetry.space_group_name_H-M   'P 1'
#
loop_
_entity.id
_entity.type
_entity.pdbx_description
1 polymer ?
#
loop_
_entity_poly.entity_id
_entity_poly.type
_entity_poly.pdbx_seq_one_letter_code
_entity_poly.pdbx_strand_id
1 'polypeptide(L)'
;MSEYQSTFSIPGISSQIDWGAMADKLLDNARKPIRLWEKQQDTLELKIGLFNEFSAGLKTLRSAVSPLKLDSIFKAKTAEFSAAAGLDPSGIVSASVDASAKISRHEIEVIQKAQAETRFSKRILGTMADEDPPLSAPAVFSVNVGGRRADIEVQTSDTLWTIADKINDAKDATIDPATGQPYGEGLGVVATVLDNRLVLKSVSTGLGETKEKMTFTRGLGDFDQLGFTAAVGTGFEVTVDGDPEKSYDEGTDFEIIAGTDQIRWLPTGDRPAPGEEYKISFTVDSNAFTITGEDEILTLLKLNDNDPEYHIAAQDAEFRVDGLLIKRSSNEVDDLLEGVKLSINGPGTVIMDIVQDAEQAVEGMMSFVETYNDVIDWINIRLSESSQKDKDDDFSKKFGLLHGNSMLWQSKSQLRMLVTTPILSKFTQKAGHNVLGPMSSQGLAANSTFQVTVGVRTANIEVTPSDTLATIASKINNSYEMTHDPEGRVYPIRMASAKVVNNQLVIEASQGRKFSLGGDDDALKAIGLGTPFTLLSQIGLSTESVDYGKSGKLEFDQNKFMEALTNDPDSVAALMTTLMGQMDDYIDNMVSTSQQEIGNTAVPKGRIASQVFTYQSEINLIGKRISDMERRLEVRARGLYESFASAEVRLAELQQQASWLASVIQQLQGKSG
;
A
#
# COMPACT_ATOMS: atom_id res chain seq x y z
N MET A 1 49.91 -6.26 -14.24
CA MET A 1 51.13 -6.93 -13.72
C MET A 1 51.38 -8.20 -14.50
N SER A 2 52.30 -8.17 -15.47
CA SER A 2 53.13 -9.34 -15.77
C SER A 2 54.56 -8.92 -15.46
N GLU A 3 55.26 -9.83 -14.81
CA GLU A 3 56.58 -9.68 -14.26
C GLU A 3 57.58 -9.01 -15.22
N TYR A 4 58.15 -7.87 -14.83
CA TYR A 4 59.49 -7.54 -15.29
C TYR A 4 60.46 -8.33 -14.40
N GLN A 5 60.57 -9.64 -14.64
CA GLN A 5 61.66 -10.43 -14.09
C GLN A 5 62.93 -9.95 -14.78
N SER A 6 63.83 -9.36 -13.99
CA SER A 6 65.19 -9.03 -14.41
C SER A 6 65.88 -10.31 -14.91
N THR A 7 65.72 -10.59 -16.20
CA THR A 7 66.26 -11.80 -16.85
C THR A 7 67.62 -11.53 -17.47
N PHE A 8 68.11 -10.29 -17.40
CA PHE A 8 69.43 -9.90 -17.86
C PHE A 8 70.21 -9.26 -16.72
N SER A 9 70.78 -10.10 -15.86
CA SER A 9 71.95 -9.71 -15.07
C SER A 9 73.11 -9.54 -16.04
N ILE A 10 73.40 -8.31 -16.44
CA ILE A 10 74.68 -7.98 -17.07
C ILE A 10 75.73 -8.12 -15.96
N PRO A 11 76.51 -9.21 -15.90
CA PRO A 11 77.45 -9.38 -14.80
C PRO A 11 78.57 -8.37 -15.03
N GLY A 12 78.83 -7.49 -14.05
CA GLY A 12 79.89 -6.48 -14.14
C GLY A 12 81.29 -7.10 -14.07
N ILE A 13 81.70 -7.83 -15.09
CA ILE A 13 82.93 -8.65 -15.06
C ILE A 13 84.19 -7.84 -15.36
N SER A 14 84.07 -6.58 -15.80
CA SER A 14 85.19 -5.75 -16.27
C SER A 14 85.46 -4.48 -15.43
N SER A 15 84.43 -3.77 -14.93
CA SER A 15 84.60 -2.38 -14.45
C SER A 15 84.30 -2.13 -12.97
N GLN A 16 83.87 -3.12 -12.18
CA GLN A 16 83.29 -2.94 -10.84
C GLN A 16 82.06 -1.99 -10.77
N ILE A 17 81.53 -1.51 -11.91
CA ILE A 17 80.35 -0.64 -11.96
C ILE A 17 79.09 -1.48 -12.19
N ASP A 18 78.12 -1.37 -11.28
CA ASP A 18 76.80 -2.00 -11.38
C ASP A 18 75.85 -1.11 -12.20
N TRP A 19 75.91 -1.28 -13.53
CA TRP A 19 75.06 -0.55 -14.47
C TRP A 19 73.56 -0.91 -14.33
N GLY A 20 73.26 -2.12 -13.87
CA GLY A 20 71.88 -2.57 -13.61
C GLY A 20 71.25 -1.75 -12.48
N ALA A 21 71.95 -1.63 -11.34
CA ALA A 21 71.49 -0.81 -10.22
C ALA A 21 71.35 0.68 -10.59
N MET A 22 72.17 1.21 -11.50
CA MET A 22 72.04 2.57 -12.00
C MET A 22 70.82 2.74 -12.90
N ALA A 23 70.57 1.79 -13.80
CA ALA A 23 69.37 1.77 -14.64
C ALA A 23 68.10 1.72 -13.78
N ASP A 24 68.07 0.87 -12.76
CA ASP A 24 66.94 0.73 -11.84
C ASP A 24 66.67 2.02 -11.07
N LYS A 25 67.70 2.70 -10.55
CA LYS A 25 67.53 4.01 -9.89
C LYS A 25 66.99 5.09 -10.82
N LEU A 26 67.42 5.10 -12.09
CA LEU A 26 66.91 6.03 -13.09
C LEU A 26 65.44 5.74 -13.44
N LEU A 27 65.07 4.47 -13.56
CA LEU A 27 63.69 4.05 -13.81
C LEU A 27 62.79 4.30 -12.59
N ASP A 28 63.26 4.06 -11.37
CA ASP A 28 62.51 4.33 -10.14
C ASP A 28 62.22 5.84 -9.97
N ASN A 29 63.21 6.69 -10.23
CA ASN A 29 63.00 8.13 -10.24
C ASN A 29 61.99 8.57 -11.32
N ALA A 30 62.01 7.91 -12.49
CA ALA A 30 61.07 8.17 -13.58
C ALA A 30 59.65 7.63 -13.30
N ARG A 31 59.47 6.70 -12.34
CA ARG A 31 58.17 6.19 -11.87
C ARG A 31 57.47 7.08 -10.84
N LYS A 32 58.15 8.07 -10.24
CA LYS A 32 57.55 8.98 -9.25
C LYS A 32 56.20 9.60 -9.66
N PRO A 33 55.99 10.05 -10.93
CA PRO A 33 54.70 10.58 -11.36
C PRO A 33 53.58 9.55 -11.32
N ILE A 34 53.87 8.27 -11.63
CA ILE A 34 52.88 7.18 -11.58
C ILE A 34 52.43 6.96 -10.14
N ARG A 35 53.36 6.89 -9.18
CA ARG A 35 53.02 6.74 -7.75
C ARG A 35 52.12 7.87 -7.23
N LEU A 36 52.32 9.09 -7.74
CA LEU A 36 51.46 10.21 -7.38
C LEU A 36 50.05 10.06 -7.96
N TRP A 37 49.93 9.59 -9.20
CA TRP A 37 48.67 9.33 -9.86
C TRP A 37 47.90 8.15 -9.26
N GLU A 38 48.59 7.06 -8.90
CA GLU A 38 48.02 5.93 -8.15
C GLU A 38 47.43 6.43 -6.82
N LYS A 39 48.19 7.22 -6.06
CA LYS A 39 47.68 7.82 -4.80
C LYS A 39 46.48 8.73 -5.02
N GLN A 40 46.40 9.43 -6.16
CA GLN A 40 45.22 10.22 -6.53
C GLN A 40 44.02 9.33 -6.81
N GLN A 41 44.19 8.21 -7.54
CA GLN A 41 43.12 7.24 -7.77
C GLN A 41 42.61 6.67 -6.45
N ASP A 42 43.49 6.20 -5.56
CA ASP A 42 43.12 5.69 -4.24
C ASP A 42 42.28 6.72 -3.46
N THR A 43 42.70 7.98 -3.50
CA THR A 43 41.97 9.07 -2.80
C THR A 43 40.58 9.29 -3.40
N LEU A 44 40.44 9.23 -4.72
CA LEU A 44 39.15 9.39 -5.40
C LEU A 44 38.23 8.18 -5.13
N GLU A 45 38.76 6.97 -5.11
CA GLU A 45 38.02 5.75 -4.77
C GLU A 45 37.48 5.80 -3.33
N LEU A 46 38.30 6.24 -2.38
CA LEU A 46 37.86 6.44 -1.00
C LEU A 46 36.75 7.50 -0.90
N LYS A 47 36.85 8.60 -1.67
CA LYS A 47 35.79 9.62 -1.75
C LYS A 47 34.50 9.06 -2.35
N ILE A 48 34.59 8.24 -3.40
CA ILE A 48 33.42 7.54 -3.97
C ILE A 48 32.75 6.68 -2.89
N GLY A 49 33.54 5.91 -2.11
CA GLY A 49 33.04 5.13 -0.99
C GLY A 49 32.25 5.98 0.02
N LEU A 50 32.80 7.12 0.44
CA LEU A 50 32.13 8.04 1.36
C LEU A 50 30.85 8.66 0.79
N PHE A 51 30.82 9.02 -0.49
CA PHE A 51 29.60 9.51 -1.14
C PHE A 51 28.54 8.41 -1.32
N ASN A 52 28.96 7.15 -1.53
CA ASN A 52 28.05 6.01 -1.53
C ASN A 52 27.47 5.72 -0.15
N GLU A 53 28.27 5.83 0.92
CA GLU A 53 27.79 5.77 2.32
C GLU A 53 26.74 6.88 2.58
N PHE A 54 27.02 8.11 2.15
CA PHE A 54 26.06 9.21 2.28
C PHE A 54 24.75 8.95 1.50
N SER A 55 24.87 8.48 0.25
CA SER A 55 23.73 8.10 -0.58
C SER A 55 22.89 7.00 0.07
N ALA A 56 23.54 6.00 0.68
CA ALA A 56 22.86 4.94 1.42
C ALA A 56 22.09 5.50 2.62
N GLY A 57 22.72 6.37 3.43
CA GLY A 57 22.05 7.02 4.57
C GLY A 57 20.82 7.84 4.14
N LEU A 58 20.92 8.61 3.05
CA LEU A 58 19.77 9.33 2.51
C LEU A 58 18.67 8.40 1.97
N LYS A 59 19.03 7.26 1.37
CA LYS A 59 18.03 6.26 0.94
C LYS A 59 17.33 5.61 2.13
N THR A 60 18.05 5.32 3.21
CA THR A 60 17.45 4.82 4.46
C THR A 60 16.48 5.86 5.05
N LEU A 61 16.87 7.13 5.10
CA LEU A 61 15.97 8.22 5.50
C LEU A 61 14.73 8.28 4.58
N ARG A 62 14.89 8.12 3.26
CA ARG A 62 13.77 8.08 2.32
C ARG A 62 12.79 6.95 2.63
N SER A 63 13.30 5.77 3.02
CA SER A 63 12.47 4.65 3.44
C SER A 63 11.64 4.97 4.69
N ALA A 64 12.19 5.69 5.67
CA ALA A 64 11.44 6.15 6.85
C ALA A 64 10.42 7.26 6.53
N VAL A 65 10.74 8.13 5.56
CA VAL A 65 9.85 9.21 5.09
C VAL A 65 8.65 8.68 4.30
N SER A 66 8.80 7.56 3.58
CA SER A 66 7.83 7.10 2.58
C SER A 66 6.44 6.80 3.14
N PRO A 67 6.28 6.04 4.25
CA PRO A 67 4.97 5.79 4.85
C PRO A 67 4.30 7.07 5.37
N LEU A 68 5.09 7.98 5.96
CA LEU A 68 4.62 9.25 6.53
C LEU A 68 4.13 10.26 5.48
N LYS A 69 4.13 9.91 4.19
CA LYS A 69 3.49 10.70 3.12
C LYS A 69 1.99 10.41 2.98
N LEU A 70 1.47 9.40 3.66
CA LEU A 70 0.07 8.97 3.55
C LEU A 70 -0.77 9.58 4.67
N ASP A 71 -1.85 10.27 4.31
CA ASP A 71 -2.80 10.86 5.27
C ASP A 71 -3.39 9.79 6.20
N SER A 72 -3.57 8.56 5.71
CA SER A 72 -4.14 7.44 6.47
C SER A 72 -3.32 7.05 7.70
N ILE A 73 -2.00 7.29 7.69
CA ILE A 73 -1.14 7.00 8.86
C ILE A 73 -1.51 7.90 10.05
N PHE A 74 -1.83 9.16 9.78
CA PHE A 74 -2.16 10.14 10.82
C PHE A 74 -3.66 10.19 11.14
N LYS A 75 -4.51 9.64 10.27
CA LYS A 75 -5.97 9.61 10.44
C LYS A 75 -6.50 8.22 10.76
N ALA A 76 -5.60 7.27 11.08
CA ALA A 76 -5.96 5.91 11.43
C ALA A 76 -6.89 5.90 12.65
N LYS A 77 -7.83 4.96 12.65
CA LYS A 77 -8.79 4.77 13.73
C LYS A 77 -8.85 3.30 14.07
N THR A 78 -9.16 3.02 15.33
CA THR A 78 -9.34 1.66 15.82
C THR A 78 -10.61 1.58 16.65
N ALA A 79 -11.18 0.38 16.74
CA ALA A 79 -12.29 0.08 17.61
C ALA A 79 -11.76 -0.61 18.87
N GLU A 80 -11.86 0.07 19.99
CA GLU A 80 -11.61 -0.52 21.30
C GLU A 80 -12.92 -1.09 21.86
N PHE A 81 -12.86 -2.33 22.35
CA PHE A 81 -14.04 -3.00 22.90
C PHE A 81 -13.91 -3.19 24.40
N SER A 82 -14.98 -2.90 25.12
CA SER A 82 -15.13 -3.24 26.53
C SER A 82 -16.41 -4.03 26.76
N ALA A 83 -16.34 -5.03 27.63
CA ALA A 83 -17.48 -5.88 28.01
C ALA A 83 -17.57 -5.98 29.54
N ALA A 84 -18.68 -6.53 30.03
CA ALA A 84 -18.80 -6.86 31.45
C ALA A 84 -17.68 -7.82 31.89
N ALA A 85 -17.28 -7.72 33.17
CA ALA A 85 -16.14 -8.47 33.70
C ALA A 85 -16.29 -9.99 33.48
N GLY A 86 -15.28 -10.60 32.87
CA GLY A 86 -15.22 -12.05 32.59
C GLY A 86 -15.69 -12.47 31.21
N LEU A 87 -16.15 -11.54 30.36
CA LEU A 87 -16.44 -11.80 28.94
C LEU A 87 -15.27 -11.33 28.06
N ASP A 88 -14.99 -12.09 27.01
CA ASP A 88 -14.08 -11.68 25.93
C ASP A 88 -14.89 -10.92 24.88
N PRO A 89 -14.69 -9.60 24.71
CA PRO A 89 -15.43 -8.81 23.73
C PRO A 89 -15.27 -9.35 22.31
N SER A 90 -14.11 -9.90 21.97
CA SER A 90 -13.83 -10.41 20.63
C SER A 90 -14.66 -11.67 20.30
N GLY A 91 -15.07 -12.43 21.32
CA GLY A 91 -16.02 -13.54 21.16
C GLY A 91 -17.46 -13.10 20.87
N ILE A 92 -17.78 -11.81 21.08
CA ILE A 92 -19.11 -11.22 20.87
C ILE A 92 -19.12 -10.46 19.54
N VAL A 93 -18.26 -9.46 19.39
CA VAL A 93 -18.13 -8.63 18.18
C VAL A 93 -16.67 -8.22 17.98
N SER A 94 -16.25 -8.14 16.73
CA SER A 94 -15.04 -7.42 16.32
C SER A 94 -15.39 -6.39 15.25
N ALA A 95 -14.50 -5.42 15.02
CA ALA A 95 -14.67 -4.46 13.93
C ALA A 95 -13.35 -4.13 13.26
N SER A 96 -13.40 -3.90 11.95
CA SER A 96 -12.36 -3.18 11.23
C SER A 96 -12.82 -1.75 10.97
N VAL A 97 -11.96 -0.79 11.24
CA VAL A 97 -12.24 0.65 11.13
C VAL A 97 -11.26 1.28 10.15
N ASP A 98 -11.75 2.11 9.24
CA ASP A 98 -10.92 2.90 8.34
C ASP A 98 -10.81 4.37 8.79
N ALA A 99 -9.99 5.15 8.08
CA ALA A 99 -9.72 6.54 8.43
C ALA A 99 -10.95 7.47 8.32
N SER A 100 -12.01 7.06 7.60
CA SER A 100 -13.24 7.84 7.42
C SER A 100 -14.21 7.72 8.59
N ALA A 101 -14.10 6.67 9.41
CA ALA A 101 -14.97 6.44 10.55
C ALA A 101 -14.99 7.64 11.52
N LYS A 102 -16.09 7.91 12.21
CA LYS A 102 -16.10 8.99 13.20
C LYS A 102 -15.65 8.47 14.56
N ILE A 103 -14.97 9.31 15.33
CA ILE A 103 -14.73 9.02 16.74
C ILE A 103 -16.09 9.04 17.44
N SER A 104 -16.49 7.91 17.99
CA SER A 104 -17.80 7.71 18.59
C SER A 104 -17.77 6.53 19.55
N ARG A 105 -18.78 6.48 20.42
CA ARG A 105 -19.04 5.37 21.33
C ARG A 105 -20.37 4.76 20.94
N HIS A 106 -20.43 3.45 20.83
CA HIS A 106 -21.64 2.69 20.53
C HIS A 106 -21.84 1.54 21.51
N GLU A 107 -23.06 1.36 21.99
CA GLU A 107 -23.46 0.17 22.72
C GLU A 107 -24.00 -0.87 21.74
N ILE A 108 -23.41 -2.06 21.72
CA ILE A 108 -23.79 -3.15 20.83
C ILE A 108 -24.26 -4.33 21.67
N GLU A 109 -25.52 -4.75 21.47
CA GLU A 109 -26.11 -5.93 22.08
C GLU A 109 -26.39 -6.97 20.99
N VAL A 110 -25.61 -8.04 20.92
CA VAL A 110 -25.87 -9.15 20.01
C VAL A 110 -26.85 -10.12 20.67
N ILE A 111 -28.01 -10.29 20.06
CA ILE A 111 -29.05 -11.23 20.51
C ILE A 111 -28.75 -12.61 19.92
N GLN A 112 -28.49 -12.66 18.62
CA GLN A 112 -28.12 -13.89 17.92
C GLN A 112 -27.31 -13.60 16.66
N LYS A 113 -26.57 -14.61 16.21
CA LYS A 113 -25.84 -14.57 14.95
C LYS A 113 -26.67 -15.09 13.79
N ALA A 114 -26.30 -14.67 12.59
CA ALA A 114 -26.79 -15.29 11.38
C ALA A 114 -26.27 -16.72 11.29
N GLN A 115 -27.16 -17.65 10.96
CA GLN A 115 -26.84 -19.06 10.73
C GLN A 115 -27.25 -19.45 9.32
N ALA A 116 -26.46 -20.31 8.69
CA ALA A 116 -26.79 -20.87 7.39
C ALA A 116 -27.69 -22.09 7.57
N GLU A 117 -28.67 -22.25 6.69
CA GLU A 117 -29.48 -23.47 6.60
C GLU A 117 -28.54 -24.67 6.45
N THR A 118 -28.73 -25.70 7.29
CA THR A 118 -27.93 -26.93 7.23
C THR A 118 -28.82 -28.15 7.42
N ARG A 119 -28.68 -29.15 6.55
CA ARG A 119 -29.31 -30.47 6.67
C ARG A 119 -28.25 -31.54 6.88
N PHE A 120 -28.56 -32.51 7.73
CA PHE A 120 -27.73 -33.67 7.97
C PHE A 120 -28.48 -34.93 7.63
N SER A 121 -27.83 -35.87 6.96
CA SER A 121 -28.37 -37.23 6.86
C SER A 121 -28.17 -38.01 8.16
N LYS A 122 -28.81 -39.17 8.26
CA LYS A 122 -28.35 -40.22 9.20
C LYS A 122 -26.93 -40.67 8.85
N ARG A 123 -26.29 -41.39 9.79
CA ARG A 123 -24.99 -42.02 9.52
C ARG A 123 -25.17 -43.19 8.54
N ILE A 124 -24.40 -43.21 7.46
CA ILE A 124 -24.37 -44.28 6.44
C ILE A 124 -22.90 -44.62 6.15
N LEU A 125 -22.55 -45.90 6.31
CA LEU A 125 -21.17 -46.38 6.21
C LEU A 125 -20.81 -46.96 4.83
N GLY A 126 -21.82 -47.32 4.04
CA GLY A 126 -21.67 -48.02 2.77
C GLY A 126 -22.43 -47.36 1.64
N THR A 127 -22.90 -48.17 0.71
CA THR A 127 -23.76 -47.75 -0.39
C THR A 127 -25.22 -47.68 0.06
N MET A 128 -26.08 -47.02 -0.72
CA MET A 128 -27.53 -46.97 -0.44
C MET A 128 -28.18 -48.37 -0.44
N ALA A 129 -27.56 -49.36 -1.08
CA ALA A 129 -27.97 -50.77 -1.07
C ALA A 129 -27.58 -51.54 0.20
N ASP A 130 -26.64 -51.03 1.00
CA ASP A 130 -26.16 -51.68 2.23
C ASP A 130 -27.00 -51.31 3.47
N GLU A 131 -27.87 -50.31 3.32
CA GLU A 131 -28.75 -49.84 4.39
C GLU A 131 -29.90 -50.81 4.67
N ASP A 132 -30.49 -50.73 5.87
CA ASP A 132 -31.66 -51.52 6.26
C ASP A 132 -32.82 -50.60 6.69
N PRO A 133 -33.93 -50.52 5.90
CA PRO A 133 -34.11 -51.16 4.60
C PRO A 133 -33.22 -50.50 3.51
N PRO A 134 -32.82 -51.25 2.46
CA PRO A 134 -31.99 -50.70 1.39
C PRO A 134 -32.81 -49.84 0.43
N LEU A 135 -32.15 -48.94 -0.30
CA LEU A 135 -32.78 -48.26 -1.43
C LEU A 135 -33.11 -49.30 -2.52
N SER A 136 -34.39 -49.42 -2.85
CA SER A 136 -34.89 -50.52 -3.69
C SER A 136 -34.67 -50.30 -5.20
N ALA A 137 -34.61 -49.05 -5.64
CA ALA A 137 -34.36 -48.63 -7.02
C ALA A 137 -33.74 -47.21 -7.04
N PRO A 138 -33.13 -46.77 -8.16
CA PRO A 138 -32.71 -45.39 -8.29
C PRO A 138 -33.86 -44.42 -8.04
N ALA A 139 -33.61 -43.36 -7.27
CA ALA A 139 -34.61 -42.39 -6.83
C ALA A 139 -34.08 -40.97 -6.99
N VAL A 140 -34.97 -40.02 -7.22
CA VAL A 140 -34.63 -38.60 -7.38
C VAL A 140 -35.19 -37.77 -6.23
N PHE A 141 -34.36 -36.87 -5.72
CA PHE A 141 -34.82 -35.77 -4.89
C PHE A 141 -34.34 -34.44 -5.44
N SER A 142 -35.06 -33.37 -5.13
CA SER A 142 -34.74 -32.01 -5.54
C SER A 142 -34.25 -31.19 -4.35
N VAL A 143 -33.28 -30.32 -4.60
CA VAL A 143 -32.89 -29.25 -3.68
C VAL A 143 -33.39 -27.94 -4.26
N ASN A 144 -34.17 -27.18 -3.48
CA ASN A 144 -34.70 -25.88 -3.87
C ASN A 144 -34.16 -24.79 -2.96
N VAL A 145 -33.60 -23.72 -3.50
CA VAL A 145 -33.01 -22.61 -2.73
C VAL A 145 -33.03 -21.31 -3.51
N GLY A 146 -33.51 -20.23 -2.90
CA GLY A 146 -33.48 -18.89 -3.51
C GLY A 146 -34.11 -18.81 -4.90
N GLY A 147 -35.18 -19.58 -5.17
CA GLY A 147 -35.85 -19.63 -6.46
C GLY A 147 -35.24 -20.58 -7.49
N ARG A 148 -34.17 -21.29 -7.16
CA ARG A 148 -33.49 -22.27 -8.02
C ARG A 148 -33.82 -23.70 -7.60
N ARG A 149 -33.74 -24.65 -8.52
CA ARG A 149 -33.97 -26.08 -8.26
C ARG A 149 -32.94 -26.94 -8.98
N ALA A 150 -32.45 -28.00 -8.34
CA ALA A 150 -31.80 -29.08 -9.08
C ALA A 150 -32.24 -30.45 -8.60
N ASP A 151 -32.31 -31.36 -9.55
CA ASP A 151 -32.67 -32.76 -9.34
C ASP A 151 -31.41 -33.61 -9.17
N ILE A 152 -31.40 -34.37 -8.08
CA ILE A 152 -30.29 -35.23 -7.67
C ILE A 152 -30.74 -36.68 -7.79
N GLU A 153 -30.25 -37.35 -8.82
CA GLU A 153 -30.48 -38.77 -9.02
C GLU A 153 -29.52 -39.59 -8.15
N VAL A 154 -30.08 -40.44 -7.29
CA VAL A 154 -29.35 -41.35 -6.40
C VAL A 154 -29.52 -42.79 -6.87
N GLN A 155 -28.40 -43.44 -7.16
CA GLN A 155 -28.32 -44.84 -7.53
C GLN A 155 -28.15 -45.70 -6.26
N THR A 156 -28.54 -46.98 -6.33
CA THR A 156 -28.38 -47.91 -5.19
C THR A 156 -26.91 -48.15 -4.82
N SER A 157 -25.99 -48.00 -5.77
CA SER A 157 -24.54 -48.11 -5.57
C SER A 157 -23.88 -46.83 -5.04
N ASP A 158 -24.62 -45.72 -4.93
CA ASP A 158 -24.04 -44.46 -4.47
C ASP A 158 -23.67 -44.52 -2.99
N THR A 159 -22.62 -43.77 -2.65
CA THR A 159 -22.22 -43.49 -1.27
C THR A 159 -22.55 -42.04 -0.94
N LEU A 160 -22.48 -41.66 0.34
CA LEU A 160 -22.67 -40.25 0.71
C LEU A 160 -21.68 -39.31 0.00
N TRP A 161 -20.46 -39.78 -0.31
CA TRP A 161 -19.47 -38.99 -1.03
C TRP A 161 -19.89 -38.73 -2.47
N THR A 162 -20.37 -39.76 -3.18
CA THR A 162 -20.84 -39.59 -4.57
C THR A 162 -22.11 -38.76 -4.64
N ILE A 163 -22.99 -38.84 -3.63
CA ILE A 163 -24.16 -37.96 -3.51
C ILE A 163 -23.73 -36.51 -3.24
N ALA A 164 -22.75 -36.28 -2.36
CA ALA A 164 -22.22 -34.94 -2.10
C ALA A 164 -21.64 -34.31 -3.37
N ASP A 165 -20.84 -35.06 -4.13
CA ASP A 165 -20.28 -34.60 -5.41
C ASP A 165 -21.40 -34.23 -6.40
N LYS A 166 -22.44 -35.08 -6.52
CA LYS A 166 -23.60 -34.79 -7.36
C LYS A 166 -24.31 -33.49 -6.97
N ILE A 167 -24.47 -33.22 -5.67
CA ILE A 167 -25.09 -31.97 -5.20
C ILE A 167 -24.21 -30.75 -5.51
N ASN A 168 -22.90 -30.87 -5.32
CA ASN A 168 -21.95 -29.78 -5.59
C ASN A 168 -21.82 -29.46 -7.08
N ASP A 169 -21.93 -30.48 -7.93
CA ASP A 169 -21.89 -30.34 -9.38
C ASP A 169 -23.25 -29.93 -9.97
N ALA A 170 -24.33 -30.08 -9.22
CA ALA A 170 -25.68 -29.78 -9.66
C ALA A 170 -25.83 -28.30 -10.06
N LYS A 171 -26.55 -28.10 -11.16
CA LYS A 171 -26.87 -26.79 -11.72
C LYS A 171 -28.36 -26.55 -11.68
N ASP A 172 -28.73 -25.28 -11.66
CA ASP A 172 -30.10 -24.84 -11.68
C ASP A 172 -30.81 -25.35 -12.94
N ALA A 173 -31.82 -26.18 -12.68
CA ALA A 173 -32.70 -26.82 -13.64
C ALA A 173 -33.97 -25.98 -13.91
N THR A 174 -34.17 -24.87 -13.20
CA THR A 174 -35.27 -23.94 -13.46
C THR A 174 -35.17 -23.42 -14.90
N ILE A 175 -36.27 -23.53 -15.65
CA ILE A 175 -36.32 -23.16 -17.05
C ILE A 175 -36.49 -21.65 -17.21
N ASP A 176 -35.60 -21.02 -17.97
CA ASP A 176 -35.77 -19.64 -18.40
C ASP A 176 -36.92 -19.58 -19.43
N PRO A 177 -38.03 -18.89 -19.13
CA PRO A 177 -39.18 -18.77 -20.02
C PRO A 177 -38.85 -18.09 -21.35
N ALA A 178 -37.81 -17.26 -21.40
CA ALA A 178 -37.41 -16.55 -22.61
C ALA A 178 -36.64 -17.46 -23.59
N THR A 179 -35.85 -18.39 -23.08
CA THR A 179 -34.98 -19.25 -23.89
C THR A 179 -35.45 -20.71 -23.97
N GLY A 180 -36.33 -21.13 -23.05
CA GLY A 180 -36.77 -22.52 -22.90
C GLY A 180 -35.65 -23.46 -22.48
N GLN A 181 -34.57 -22.95 -21.88
CA GLN A 181 -33.41 -23.70 -21.41
C GLN A 181 -33.19 -23.46 -19.91
N PRO A 182 -32.57 -24.39 -19.17
CA PRO A 182 -32.20 -24.15 -17.78
C PRO A 182 -31.18 -23.00 -17.64
N TYR A 183 -31.24 -22.26 -16.53
CA TYR A 183 -30.24 -21.22 -16.22
C TYR A 183 -28.82 -21.77 -16.08
N GLY A 184 -28.67 -22.98 -15.53
CA GLY A 184 -27.38 -23.66 -15.46
C GLY A 184 -26.39 -23.07 -14.44
N GLU A 185 -26.83 -22.18 -13.56
CA GLU A 185 -26.01 -21.62 -12.47
C GLU A 185 -25.88 -22.62 -11.30
N GLY A 186 -24.96 -22.38 -10.35
CA GLY A 186 -24.91 -23.19 -9.13
C GLY A 186 -26.12 -22.91 -8.22
N LEU A 187 -26.58 -23.92 -7.48
CA LEU A 187 -27.73 -23.79 -6.56
C LEU A 187 -27.49 -22.83 -5.39
N GLY A 188 -26.25 -22.66 -4.92
CA GLY A 188 -25.98 -21.92 -3.67
C GLY A 188 -26.03 -22.79 -2.41
N VAL A 189 -25.89 -24.11 -2.57
CA VAL A 189 -25.64 -25.05 -1.47
C VAL A 189 -24.31 -25.77 -1.68
N VAL A 190 -23.70 -26.23 -0.60
CA VAL A 190 -22.50 -27.07 -0.59
C VAL A 190 -22.79 -28.32 0.22
N ALA A 191 -22.46 -29.48 -0.36
CA ALA A 191 -22.55 -30.78 0.29
C ALA A 191 -21.17 -31.31 0.68
N THR A 192 -21.05 -31.86 1.88
CA THR A 192 -19.83 -32.51 2.37
C THR A 192 -20.20 -33.77 3.15
N VAL A 193 -19.22 -34.64 3.41
CA VAL A 193 -19.42 -35.79 4.30
C VAL A 193 -18.59 -35.61 5.57
N LEU A 194 -19.25 -35.60 6.71
CA LEU A 194 -18.61 -35.47 8.04
C LEU A 194 -19.18 -36.53 8.97
N ASP A 195 -18.30 -37.31 9.60
CA ASP A 195 -18.68 -38.39 10.52
C ASP A 195 -19.72 -39.36 9.92
N ASN A 196 -19.51 -39.73 8.65
CA ASN A 196 -20.39 -40.59 7.87
C ASN A 196 -21.83 -40.04 7.72
N ARG A 197 -22.03 -38.73 7.82
CA ARG A 197 -23.27 -38.04 7.49
C ARG A 197 -23.02 -37.11 6.31
N LEU A 198 -23.97 -37.07 5.38
CA LEU A 198 -24.05 -36.03 4.36
C LEU A 198 -24.51 -34.74 5.04
N VAL A 199 -23.77 -33.67 4.82
CA VAL A 199 -24.02 -32.33 5.36
C VAL A 199 -24.23 -31.40 4.19
N LEU A 200 -25.48 -30.97 3.98
CA LEU A 200 -25.82 -29.94 3.01
C LEU A 200 -25.92 -28.62 3.75
N LYS A 201 -25.24 -27.60 3.27
CA LYS A 201 -25.21 -26.28 3.91
C LYS A 201 -25.36 -25.19 2.87
N SER A 202 -26.13 -24.16 3.20
CA SER A 202 -26.20 -22.95 2.38
C SER A 202 -24.85 -22.24 2.34
N VAL A 203 -24.48 -21.66 1.19
CA VAL A 203 -23.19 -20.95 1.04
C VAL A 203 -23.11 -19.68 1.89
N SER A 204 -24.26 -19.13 2.24
CA SER A 204 -24.41 -17.88 2.99
C SER A 204 -25.21 -18.11 4.27
N THR A 205 -24.98 -17.28 5.28
CA THR A 205 -25.79 -17.26 6.51
C THR A 205 -27.07 -16.45 6.33
N GLY A 206 -27.96 -16.50 7.32
CA GLY A 206 -29.19 -15.74 7.28
C GLY A 206 -30.23 -16.36 6.37
N LEU A 207 -31.41 -15.76 6.36
CA LEU A 207 -32.43 -16.06 5.36
C LEU A 207 -32.05 -15.42 4.02
N GLY A 208 -31.61 -14.16 4.07
CA GLY A 208 -31.42 -13.34 2.87
C GLY A 208 -32.74 -13.08 2.14
N GLU A 209 -32.74 -12.17 1.18
CA GLU A 209 -33.93 -11.92 0.36
C GLU A 209 -33.52 -11.73 -1.10
N THR A 210 -34.11 -12.53 -1.99
CA THR A 210 -34.05 -12.30 -3.44
C THR A 210 -35.40 -11.74 -3.88
N LYS A 211 -35.40 -10.57 -4.53
CA LYS A 211 -36.60 -9.92 -5.07
C LYS A 211 -36.46 -9.76 -6.55
N GLU A 212 -37.35 -10.38 -7.31
CA GLU A 212 -37.30 -10.35 -8.76
C GLU A 212 -38.66 -9.99 -9.35
N LYS A 213 -38.61 -9.34 -10.51
CA LYS A 213 -39.79 -8.98 -11.29
C LYS A 213 -39.61 -9.46 -12.71
N MET A 214 -40.53 -10.28 -13.18
CA MET A 214 -40.47 -10.89 -14.49
C MET A 214 -41.77 -10.68 -15.25
N THR A 215 -41.66 -10.53 -16.57
CA THR A 215 -42.80 -10.41 -17.49
C THR A 215 -42.92 -11.70 -18.30
N PHE A 216 -44.13 -12.23 -18.38
CA PHE A 216 -44.46 -13.47 -19.07
C PHE A 216 -45.56 -13.23 -20.07
N THR A 217 -45.58 -14.01 -21.14
CA THR A 217 -46.70 -14.04 -22.10
C THR A 217 -47.55 -15.28 -21.84
N ARG A 218 -48.85 -15.08 -21.72
CA ARG A 218 -49.81 -16.14 -21.40
C ARG A 218 -49.90 -17.20 -22.51
N GLY A 219 -49.76 -18.47 -22.14
CA GLY A 219 -49.94 -19.62 -23.01
C GLY A 219 -51.40 -19.99 -23.33
N LEU A 220 -51.58 -20.98 -24.19
CA LEU A 220 -52.90 -21.49 -24.60
C LEU A 220 -53.53 -22.49 -23.60
N GLY A 221 -52.72 -23.15 -22.77
CA GLY A 221 -53.15 -24.17 -21.80
C GLY A 221 -53.32 -23.61 -20.40
N ASP A 222 -53.66 -24.44 -19.40
CA ASP A 222 -53.87 -23.96 -18.02
C ASP A 222 -52.57 -23.68 -17.24
N PHE A 223 -51.40 -23.96 -17.83
CA PHE A 223 -50.10 -23.80 -17.19
C PHE A 223 -49.20 -22.87 -18.00
N ASP A 224 -48.40 -22.06 -17.32
CA ASP A 224 -47.25 -21.37 -17.89
C ASP A 224 -45.97 -21.74 -17.09
N GLN A 225 -44.82 -21.65 -17.75
CA GLN A 225 -43.51 -21.81 -17.10
C GLN A 225 -43.02 -20.49 -16.50
N LEU A 226 -42.38 -20.62 -15.34
CA LEU A 226 -41.83 -19.54 -14.54
C LEU A 226 -40.30 -19.63 -14.56
N GLY A 227 -39.62 -18.49 -14.52
CA GLY A 227 -38.16 -18.43 -14.37
C GLY A 227 -37.69 -18.62 -12.93
N PHE A 228 -38.50 -19.21 -12.06
CA PHE A 228 -38.18 -19.48 -10.66
C PHE A 228 -38.95 -20.70 -10.16
N THR A 229 -38.43 -21.36 -9.13
CA THR A 229 -39.10 -22.45 -8.41
C THR A 229 -39.54 -22.00 -7.03
N ALA A 230 -40.84 -22.16 -6.72
CA ALA A 230 -41.37 -21.91 -5.39
C ALA A 230 -41.07 -23.10 -4.46
N ALA A 231 -40.18 -22.88 -3.50
CA ALA A 231 -39.90 -23.84 -2.44
C ALA A 231 -41.02 -23.83 -1.39
N VAL A 232 -41.45 -25.01 -0.94
CA VAL A 232 -42.53 -25.15 0.05
C VAL A 232 -42.03 -24.74 1.43
N GLY A 233 -42.68 -23.77 2.07
CA GLY A 233 -42.43 -23.41 3.47
C GLY A 233 -41.21 -22.51 3.71
N THR A 234 -40.55 -22.03 2.67
CA THR A 234 -39.64 -20.87 2.72
C THR A 234 -40.46 -19.60 2.55
N GLY A 235 -40.03 -18.46 3.09
CA GLY A 235 -40.71 -17.16 2.96
C GLY A 235 -40.87 -16.75 1.50
N PHE A 236 -41.91 -17.25 0.85
CA PHE A 236 -42.25 -17.02 -0.54
C PHE A 236 -43.48 -16.12 -0.62
N GLU A 237 -43.30 -14.96 -1.22
CA GLU A 237 -44.40 -14.04 -1.54
C GLU A 237 -44.43 -13.82 -3.04
N VAL A 238 -45.61 -13.88 -3.64
CA VAL A 238 -45.82 -13.68 -5.08
C VAL A 238 -46.97 -12.71 -5.32
N THR A 239 -46.80 -11.81 -6.27
CA THR A 239 -47.87 -10.97 -6.81
C THR A 239 -47.91 -11.10 -8.32
N VAL A 240 -49.11 -11.12 -8.90
CA VAL A 240 -49.31 -11.30 -10.34
C VAL A 240 -50.22 -10.20 -10.87
N ASP A 241 -49.70 -9.41 -11.81
CA ASP A 241 -50.37 -8.21 -12.33
C ASP A 241 -50.40 -8.21 -13.87
N GLY A 242 -51.57 -8.02 -14.47
CA GLY A 242 -51.78 -7.80 -15.91
C GLY A 242 -51.77 -6.32 -16.30
N ASP A 243 -51.68 -6.06 -17.61
CA ASP A 243 -51.66 -4.70 -18.18
C ASP A 243 -53.02 -4.28 -18.80
N PRO A 244 -53.61 -3.10 -18.46
CA PRO A 244 -53.21 -2.18 -17.40
C PRO A 244 -53.95 -2.47 -16.08
N GLU A 245 -53.17 -2.68 -15.01
CA GLU A 245 -53.55 -2.64 -13.58
C GLU A 245 -54.53 -3.72 -13.09
N LYS A 246 -54.56 -4.91 -13.70
CA LYS A 246 -55.37 -6.04 -13.19
C LYS A 246 -54.53 -6.95 -12.28
N SER A 247 -54.77 -6.95 -10.97
CA SER A 247 -54.17 -7.93 -10.05
C SER A 247 -54.91 -9.26 -10.12
N TYR A 248 -54.17 -10.36 -9.98
CA TYR A 248 -54.71 -11.71 -9.85
C TYR A 248 -54.34 -12.26 -8.46
N ASP A 249 -55.25 -12.99 -7.83
CA ASP A 249 -55.08 -13.49 -6.46
C ASP A 249 -54.72 -14.98 -6.42
N GLU A 250 -53.66 -15.33 -5.70
CA GLU A 250 -53.27 -16.73 -5.49
C GLU A 250 -54.36 -17.50 -4.72
N GLY A 251 -54.63 -18.74 -5.16
CA GLY A 251 -55.69 -19.60 -4.63
C GLY A 251 -57.09 -19.33 -5.22
N THR A 252 -57.29 -18.19 -5.88
CA THR A 252 -58.56 -17.84 -6.56
C THR A 252 -58.41 -17.84 -8.08
N ASP A 253 -57.38 -17.15 -8.57
CA ASP A 253 -57.11 -16.92 -9.98
C ASP A 253 -56.03 -17.86 -10.53
N PHE A 254 -55.00 -18.07 -9.73
CA PHE A 254 -53.90 -18.99 -10.05
C PHE A 254 -53.41 -19.70 -8.81
N GLU A 255 -52.58 -20.72 -8.99
CA GLU A 255 -51.75 -21.29 -7.93
C GLU A 255 -50.33 -21.48 -8.46
N ILE A 256 -49.34 -21.24 -7.61
CA ILE A 256 -47.97 -21.65 -7.91
C ILE A 256 -47.81 -23.11 -7.50
N ILE A 257 -47.30 -23.94 -8.41
CA ILE A 257 -47.10 -25.35 -8.13
C ILE A 257 -45.80 -25.49 -7.34
N ALA A 258 -45.96 -25.80 -6.07
CA ALA A 258 -44.90 -26.13 -5.13
C ALA A 258 -43.86 -27.11 -5.71
N GLY A 259 -42.57 -26.77 -5.59
CA GLY A 259 -41.46 -27.62 -6.04
C GLY A 259 -41.29 -27.68 -7.57
N THR A 260 -42.04 -26.88 -8.33
CA THR A 260 -41.88 -26.75 -9.77
C THR A 260 -41.72 -25.28 -10.18
N ASP A 261 -41.44 -25.09 -11.46
CA ASP A 261 -41.32 -23.80 -12.14
C ASP A 261 -42.62 -23.45 -12.89
N GLN A 262 -43.78 -23.77 -12.32
CA GLN A 262 -45.06 -23.62 -13.02
C GLN A 262 -46.09 -22.84 -12.22
N ILE A 263 -46.81 -21.99 -12.95
CA ILE A 263 -48.07 -21.39 -12.51
C ILE A 263 -49.22 -22.13 -13.17
N ARG A 264 -50.23 -22.49 -12.39
CA ARG A 264 -51.51 -23.02 -12.90
C ARG A 264 -52.58 -21.96 -12.78
N TRP A 265 -53.15 -21.56 -13.90
CA TRP A 265 -54.33 -20.69 -13.94
C TRP A 265 -55.59 -21.49 -13.66
N LEU A 266 -56.32 -21.11 -12.62
CA LEU A 266 -57.50 -21.85 -12.18
C LEU A 266 -58.66 -21.65 -13.17
N PRO A 267 -59.40 -22.72 -13.54
CA PRO A 267 -60.50 -22.61 -14.49
C PRO A 267 -61.64 -21.68 -14.05
N THR A 268 -61.76 -21.46 -12.74
CA THR A 268 -62.83 -20.69 -12.10
C THR A 268 -62.44 -19.24 -11.81
N GLY A 269 -61.18 -18.88 -12.00
CA GLY A 269 -60.64 -17.56 -11.66
C GLY A 269 -60.38 -16.68 -12.88
N ASP A 270 -60.10 -15.41 -12.62
CA ASP A 270 -59.69 -14.46 -13.63
C ASP A 270 -58.26 -14.77 -14.11
N ARG A 271 -58.02 -14.65 -15.41
CA ARG A 271 -56.68 -14.87 -15.98
C ARG A 271 -56.43 -13.99 -17.21
N PRO A 272 -55.17 -13.65 -17.52
CA PRO A 272 -54.82 -12.99 -18.77
C PRO A 272 -55.29 -13.83 -19.98
N ALA A 273 -55.64 -13.17 -21.08
CA ALA A 273 -55.96 -13.88 -22.31
C ALA A 273 -54.69 -14.47 -22.93
N PRO A 274 -54.76 -15.60 -23.65
CA PRO A 274 -53.60 -16.14 -24.36
C PRO A 274 -52.95 -15.11 -25.29
N GLY A 275 -51.64 -14.92 -25.14
CA GLY A 275 -50.85 -13.91 -25.85
C GLY A 275 -50.74 -12.56 -25.15
N GLU A 276 -51.47 -12.32 -24.05
CA GLU A 276 -51.28 -11.12 -23.21
C GLU A 276 -50.08 -11.27 -22.28
N GLU A 277 -49.44 -10.15 -21.96
CA GLU A 277 -48.38 -10.11 -20.97
C GLU A 277 -48.94 -9.93 -19.55
N TYR A 278 -48.31 -10.60 -18.61
CA TYR A 278 -48.50 -10.38 -17.17
C TYR A 278 -47.15 -10.35 -16.46
N LYS A 279 -47.10 -9.69 -15.32
CA LYS A 279 -45.90 -9.50 -14.51
C LYS A 279 -46.04 -10.30 -13.23
N ILE A 280 -44.98 -11.01 -12.87
CA ILE A 280 -44.85 -11.63 -11.56
C ILE A 280 -43.76 -10.90 -10.81
N SER A 281 -44.06 -10.47 -9.58
CA SER A 281 -43.04 -10.10 -8.61
C SER A 281 -42.99 -11.18 -7.55
N PHE A 282 -41.81 -11.68 -7.22
CA PHE A 282 -41.66 -12.62 -6.11
C PHE A 282 -40.52 -12.22 -5.17
N THR A 283 -40.69 -12.59 -3.90
CA THR A 283 -39.67 -12.52 -2.86
C THR A 283 -39.45 -13.92 -2.31
N VAL A 284 -38.19 -14.35 -2.20
CA VAL A 284 -37.80 -15.64 -1.60
C VAL A 284 -36.64 -15.46 -0.63
N ASP A 285 -36.60 -16.32 0.39
CA ASP A 285 -35.40 -16.52 1.19
C ASP A 285 -34.27 -17.04 0.28
N SER A 286 -33.19 -16.27 0.15
CA SER A 286 -32.07 -16.61 -0.75
C SER A 286 -31.27 -17.82 -0.27
N ASN A 287 -31.23 -18.04 1.04
CA ASN A 287 -30.28 -18.92 1.70
C ASN A 287 -30.94 -20.05 2.48
N ALA A 288 -32.27 -20.02 2.67
CA ALA A 288 -33.04 -21.14 3.18
C ALA A 288 -33.35 -22.11 2.03
N PHE A 289 -33.12 -23.40 2.25
CA PHE A 289 -33.34 -24.42 1.23
C PHE A 289 -34.26 -25.52 1.73
N THR A 290 -35.01 -26.09 0.79
CA THR A 290 -35.90 -27.23 1.03
C THR A 290 -35.46 -28.41 0.20
N ILE A 291 -35.77 -29.60 0.69
CA ILE A 291 -35.50 -30.84 0.00
C ILE A 291 -36.85 -31.52 -0.21
N THR A 292 -37.17 -31.78 -1.47
CA THR A 292 -38.45 -32.38 -1.90
C THR A 292 -38.15 -33.57 -2.82
N GLY A 293 -39.12 -34.43 -3.10
CA GLY A 293 -38.93 -35.57 -4.01
C GLY A 293 -39.48 -36.86 -3.44
N GLU A 294 -38.89 -37.98 -3.85
CA GLU A 294 -39.40 -39.31 -3.49
C GLU A 294 -39.23 -39.63 -1.99
N ASP A 295 -40.32 -40.03 -1.33
CA ASP A 295 -40.35 -40.29 0.12
C ASP A 295 -39.35 -41.37 0.56
N GLU A 296 -39.08 -42.37 -0.29
CA GLU A 296 -38.16 -43.48 0.01
C GLU A 296 -36.74 -42.96 0.29
N ILE A 297 -36.16 -42.18 -0.64
CA ILE A 297 -34.78 -41.67 -0.50
C ILE A 297 -34.68 -40.59 0.59
N LEU A 298 -35.68 -39.72 0.71
CA LEU A 298 -35.69 -38.68 1.75
C LEU A 298 -35.76 -39.28 3.14
N THR A 299 -36.59 -40.32 3.34
CA THR A 299 -36.70 -41.03 4.61
C THR A 299 -35.47 -41.89 4.88
N LEU A 300 -34.90 -42.54 3.86
CA LEU A 300 -33.68 -43.32 3.99
C LEU A 300 -32.51 -42.45 4.47
N LEU A 301 -32.32 -41.28 3.86
CA LEU A 301 -31.27 -40.34 4.24
C LEU A 301 -31.62 -39.53 5.50
N LYS A 302 -32.90 -39.44 5.88
CA LYS A 302 -33.46 -38.52 6.88
C LYS A 302 -33.31 -37.04 6.53
N LEU A 303 -33.38 -36.69 5.25
CA LEU A 303 -33.27 -35.30 4.79
C LEU A 303 -34.60 -34.53 4.91
N ASN A 304 -35.71 -35.23 5.16
CA ASN A 304 -37.04 -34.66 5.46
C ASN A 304 -37.30 -34.43 6.96
N ASP A 305 -36.33 -34.74 7.83
CA ASP A 305 -36.46 -34.58 9.28
C ASP A 305 -36.10 -33.13 9.70
N ASN A 306 -36.94 -32.54 10.54
CA ASN A 306 -36.76 -31.18 11.08
C ASN A 306 -36.27 -31.19 12.53
N ASP A 307 -35.92 -32.34 13.09
CA ASP A 307 -35.27 -32.42 14.40
C ASP A 307 -33.90 -31.70 14.36
N PRO A 308 -33.49 -30.98 15.42
CA PRO A 308 -32.17 -30.35 15.53
C PRO A 308 -30.98 -31.29 15.30
N GLU A 309 -31.15 -32.61 15.44
CA GLU A 309 -30.13 -33.60 15.07
C GLU A 309 -29.88 -33.67 13.55
N TYR A 310 -30.86 -33.29 12.73
CA TYR A 310 -30.84 -33.38 11.26
C TYR A 310 -31.04 -32.03 10.55
N HIS A 311 -31.41 -30.97 11.28
CA HIS A 311 -31.68 -29.66 10.70
C HIS A 311 -31.22 -28.50 11.60
N ILE A 312 -30.49 -27.55 11.01
CA ILE A 312 -30.29 -26.21 11.57
C ILE A 312 -30.94 -25.23 10.60
N ALA A 313 -31.95 -24.52 11.08
CA ALA A 313 -32.64 -23.51 10.29
C ALA A 313 -31.74 -22.29 10.04
N ALA A 314 -31.79 -21.74 8.84
CA ALA A 314 -31.29 -20.41 8.58
C ALA A 314 -31.99 -19.39 9.50
N GLN A 315 -31.22 -18.46 10.02
CA GLN A 315 -31.74 -17.33 10.79
C GLN A 315 -30.83 -16.13 10.60
N ASP A 316 -31.40 -14.93 10.59
CA ASP A 316 -30.64 -13.69 10.51
C ASP A 316 -29.94 -13.37 11.83
N ALA A 317 -28.86 -12.60 11.74
CA ALA A 317 -28.26 -11.94 12.89
C ALA A 317 -29.24 -10.88 13.39
N GLU A 318 -29.48 -10.88 14.70
CA GLU A 318 -30.26 -9.85 15.38
C GLU A 318 -29.41 -9.22 16.47
N PHE A 319 -29.33 -7.90 16.46
CA PHE A 319 -28.53 -7.15 17.41
C PHE A 319 -29.07 -5.72 17.55
N ARG A 320 -28.67 -5.02 18.61
CA ARG A 320 -28.97 -3.61 18.80
C ARG A 320 -27.70 -2.79 18.72
N VAL A 321 -27.79 -1.64 18.07
CA VAL A 321 -26.78 -0.57 18.12
C VAL A 321 -27.45 0.66 18.72
N ASP A 322 -26.96 1.12 19.87
CA ASP A 322 -27.53 2.23 20.64
C ASP A 322 -29.05 2.07 20.91
N GLY A 323 -29.47 0.82 21.15
CA GLY A 323 -30.85 0.42 21.41
C GLY A 323 -31.71 0.16 20.17
N LEU A 324 -31.27 0.53 18.97
CA LEU A 324 -31.99 0.28 17.72
C LEU A 324 -31.80 -1.18 17.29
N LEU A 325 -32.90 -1.93 17.14
CA LEU A 325 -32.88 -3.32 16.67
C LEU A 325 -32.58 -3.38 15.17
N ILE A 326 -31.60 -4.20 14.81
CA ILE A 326 -31.11 -4.39 13.44
C ILE A 326 -31.13 -5.89 13.14
N LYS A 327 -31.54 -6.23 11.91
CA LYS A 327 -31.46 -7.58 11.36
C LYS A 327 -30.58 -7.59 10.11
N ARG A 328 -29.72 -8.59 9.99
CA ARG A 328 -28.86 -8.80 8.81
C ARG A 328 -28.74 -10.30 8.52
N SER A 329 -28.76 -10.67 7.25
CA SER A 329 -28.51 -12.06 6.83
C SER A 329 -27.04 -12.47 6.99
N SER A 330 -26.12 -11.50 7.06
CA SER A 330 -24.69 -11.74 7.25
C SER A 330 -24.25 -11.41 8.67
N ASN A 331 -23.23 -12.13 9.16
CA ASN A 331 -22.49 -11.75 10.36
C ASN A 331 -21.45 -10.66 10.09
N GLU A 332 -21.15 -10.38 8.83
CA GLU A 332 -20.32 -9.26 8.40
C GLU A 332 -21.23 -8.12 7.96
N VAL A 333 -21.12 -6.97 8.62
CA VAL A 333 -22.01 -5.81 8.46
C VAL A 333 -21.20 -4.55 8.25
N ASP A 334 -21.23 -3.98 7.04
CA ASP A 334 -20.44 -2.80 6.62
C ASP A 334 -21.30 -1.59 6.24
N ASP A 335 -22.61 -1.67 6.43
CA ASP A 335 -23.58 -0.68 5.96
C ASP A 335 -24.19 0.19 7.08
N LEU A 336 -23.83 -0.07 8.35
CA LEU A 336 -24.42 0.60 9.50
C LEU A 336 -23.72 1.90 9.91
N LEU A 337 -22.39 1.88 9.90
CA LEU A 337 -21.54 2.96 10.37
C LEU A 337 -20.52 3.23 9.28
N GLU A 338 -20.46 4.47 8.80
CA GLU A 338 -19.50 4.88 7.77
C GLU A 338 -18.07 4.57 8.22
N GLY A 339 -17.31 3.86 7.39
CA GLY A 339 -15.92 3.48 7.67
C GLY A 339 -15.75 2.36 8.70
N VAL A 340 -16.82 1.67 9.11
CA VAL A 340 -16.77 0.57 10.08
C VAL A 340 -17.43 -0.67 9.51
N LYS A 341 -16.71 -1.78 9.55
CA LYS A 341 -17.25 -3.11 9.28
C LYS A 341 -17.25 -3.93 10.56
N LEU A 342 -18.44 -4.32 11.00
CA LEU A 342 -18.69 -5.14 12.18
C LEU A 342 -18.71 -6.63 11.80
N SER A 343 -18.12 -7.47 12.63
CA SER A 343 -18.19 -8.93 12.53
C SER A 343 -18.82 -9.48 13.80
N ILE A 344 -19.96 -10.16 13.66
CA ILE A 344 -20.77 -10.70 14.76
C ILE A 344 -20.32 -12.12 15.08
N ASN A 345 -19.70 -12.29 16.24
CA ASN A 345 -19.05 -13.53 16.64
C ASN A 345 -19.87 -14.36 17.62
N GLY A 346 -20.72 -13.72 18.43
CA GLY A 346 -21.54 -14.40 19.43
C GLY A 346 -22.48 -13.46 20.18
N PRO A 347 -23.45 -14.01 20.92
CA PRO A 347 -24.37 -13.21 21.72
C PRO A 347 -23.66 -12.54 22.90
N GLY A 348 -24.12 -11.36 23.29
CA GLY A 348 -23.60 -10.59 24.42
C GLY A 348 -23.65 -9.09 24.20
N THR A 349 -23.23 -8.33 25.21
CA THR A 349 -23.22 -6.86 25.15
C THR A 349 -21.79 -6.34 25.26
N VAL A 350 -21.43 -5.43 24.35
CA VAL A 350 -20.13 -4.74 24.32
C VAL A 350 -20.31 -3.25 24.09
N ILE A 351 -19.40 -2.46 24.63
CA ILE A 351 -19.24 -1.06 24.26
C ILE A 351 -18.07 -0.99 23.29
N MET A 352 -18.32 -0.40 22.13
CA MET A 352 -17.32 -0.12 21.10
C MET A 352 -16.99 1.37 21.14
N ASP A 353 -15.74 1.70 21.45
CA ASP A 353 -15.19 3.04 21.41
C ASP A 353 -14.30 3.17 20.16
N ILE A 354 -14.72 3.94 19.17
CA ILE A 354 -13.91 4.28 18.00
C ILE A 354 -13.01 5.44 18.38
N VAL A 355 -11.70 5.21 18.40
CA VAL A 355 -10.70 6.17 18.82
C VAL A 355 -9.64 6.40 17.76
N GLN A 356 -8.87 7.48 17.91
CA GLN A 356 -7.70 7.75 17.08
C GLN A 356 -6.65 6.66 17.33
N ASP A 357 -6.21 6.00 16.27
CA ASP A 357 -5.04 5.13 16.30
C ASP A 357 -3.81 5.98 15.93
N ALA A 358 -2.88 6.08 16.87
CA ALA A 358 -1.67 6.87 16.73
C ALA A 358 -0.41 6.00 16.66
N GLU A 359 -0.53 4.68 16.81
CA GLU A 359 0.61 3.78 16.99
C GLU A 359 1.57 3.86 15.79
N GLN A 360 1.03 3.64 14.59
CA GLN A 360 1.82 3.69 13.35
C GLN A 360 2.42 5.07 13.09
N ALA A 361 1.70 6.15 13.42
CA ALA A 361 2.19 7.51 13.27
C ALA A 361 3.37 7.78 14.21
N VAL A 362 3.26 7.37 15.48
CA VAL A 362 4.32 7.53 16.49
C VAL A 362 5.56 6.72 16.12
N GLU A 363 5.40 5.44 15.80
CA GLU A 363 6.52 4.57 15.40
C GLU A 363 7.22 5.10 14.15
N GLY A 364 6.43 5.52 13.14
CA GLY A 364 6.96 6.13 11.94
C GLY A 364 7.73 7.42 12.23
N MET A 365 7.23 8.27 13.13
CA MET A 365 7.92 9.49 13.56
C MET A 365 9.23 9.20 14.29
N MET A 366 9.26 8.19 15.16
CA MET A 366 10.49 7.78 15.84
C MET A 366 11.55 7.30 14.83
N SER A 367 11.16 6.43 13.89
CA SER A 367 12.03 5.94 12.82
C SER A 367 12.55 7.07 11.92
N PHE A 368 11.70 8.04 11.59
CA PHE A 368 12.09 9.23 10.85
C PHE A 368 13.14 10.06 11.61
N VAL A 369 12.92 10.33 12.90
CA VAL A 369 13.85 11.13 13.71
C VAL A 369 15.19 10.42 13.89
N GLU A 370 15.18 9.12 14.13
CA GLU A 370 16.39 8.31 14.22
C GLU A 370 17.21 8.37 12.92
N THR A 371 16.60 8.01 11.79
CA THR A 371 17.29 7.99 10.49
C THR A 371 17.71 9.38 10.02
N TYR A 372 16.96 10.43 10.36
CA TYR A 372 17.36 11.82 10.11
C TYR A 372 18.61 12.17 10.92
N ASN A 373 18.61 11.83 12.22
CA ASN A 373 19.73 12.11 13.12
C ASN A 373 20.99 11.36 12.70
N ASP A 374 20.89 10.11 12.25
CA ASP A 374 22.01 9.33 11.73
C ASP A 374 22.67 10.02 10.53
N VAL A 375 21.87 10.55 9.61
CA VAL A 375 22.38 11.31 8.45
C VAL A 375 23.07 12.60 8.90
N ILE A 376 22.46 13.36 9.81
CA ILE A 376 23.04 14.60 10.34
C ILE A 376 24.34 14.32 11.09
N ASP A 377 24.39 13.26 11.90
CA ASP A 377 25.58 12.83 12.63
C ASP A 377 26.70 12.45 11.67
N TRP A 378 26.41 11.62 10.66
CA TRP A 378 27.39 11.26 9.64
C TRP A 378 27.94 12.52 8.94
N ILE A 379 27.08 13.46 8.54
CA ILE A 379 27.53 14.72 7.92
C ILE A 379 28.42 15.53 8.87
N ASN A 380 28.00 15.70 10.13
CA ASN A 380 28.73 16.47 11.14
C ASN A 380 30.13 15.90 11.40
N ILE A 381 30.23 14.58 11.50
CA ILE A 381 31.50 13.88 11.65
C ILE A 381 32.40 14.14 10.43
N ARG A 382 31.90 13.88 9.20
CA ARG A 382 32.69 14.01 7.97
C ARG A 382 33.11 15.45 7.64
N LEU A 383 32.33 16.45 8.06
CA LEU A 383 32.67 17.86 7.87
C LEU A 383 33.78 18.36 8.80
N SER A 384 33.92 17.77 9.99
CA SER A 384 34.81 18.27 11.04
C SER A 384 36.04 17.39 11.29
N GLU A 385 36.03 16.12 10.86
CA GLU A 385 37.14 15.20 11.03
C GLU A 385 38.44 15.71 10.38
N SER A 386 39.58 15.48 11.06
CA SER A 386 40.91 15.80 10.55
C SER A 386 41.60 14.56 9.97
N SER A 387 42.55 14.77 9.04
CA SER A 387 43.38 13.66 8.54
C SER A 387 44.26 13.06 9.65
N GLN A 388 44.27 11.73 9.75
CA GLN A 388 45.19 10.98 10.61
C GLN A 388 46.63 10.97 10.03
N LYS A 389 47.64 10.91 10.90
CA LYS A 389 49.08 10.95 10.54
C LYS A 389 49.62 9.60 10.04
N ASP A 390 49.20 8.50 10.67
CA ASP A 390 49.64 7.14 10.34
C ASP A 390 48.46 6.34 9.77
N LYS A 391 48.37 6.27 8.44
CA LYS A 391 47.23 5.73 7.68
C LYS A 391 47.61 4.43 6.99
N ASP A 392 47.65 3.34 7.76
CA ASP A 392 48.08 2.03 7.25
C ASP A 392 46.92 1.20 6.66
N ASP A 393 45.67 1.48 7.06
CA ASP A 393 44.47 0.82 6.55
C ASP A 393 43.56 1.78 5.76
N ASP A 394 42.69 1.20 4.92
CA ASP A 394 41.77 1.99 4.09
C ASP A 394 40.71 2.72 4.91
N PHE A 395 40.39 2.22 6.11
CA PHE A 395 39.49 2.88 7.05
C PHE A 395 40.06 4.24 7.51
N SER A 396 41.29 4.26 8.02
CA SER A 396 41.96 5.47 8.52
C SER A 396 42.27 6.45 7.39
N LYS A 397 42.48 5.95 6.16
CA LYS A 397 42.70 6.82 4.99
C LYS A 397 41.52 7.72 4.67
N LYS A 398 40.28 7.28 4.95
CA LYS A 398 39.04 8.07 4.71
C LYS A 398 38.96 9.36 5.55
N PHE A 399 39.58 9.38 6.72
CA PHE A 399 39.47 10.50 7.66
C PHE A 399 40.01 11.81 7.06
N GLY A 400 39.17 12.84 7.11
CA GLY A 400 39.48 14.21 6.68
C GLY A 400 39.31 14.42 5.17
N LEU A 401 38.90 13.41 4.39
CA LEU A 401 38.77 13.53 2.94
C LEU A 401 37.60 14.43 2.50
N LEU A 402 36.57 14.55 3.35
CA LEU A 402 35.40 15.40 3.13
C LEU A 402 35.33 16.58 4.11
N HIS A 403 36.43 16.90 4.80
CA HIS A 403 36.51 18.06 5.67
C HIS A 403 36.13 19.33 4.91
N GLY A 404 35.18 20.09 5.44
CA GLY A 404 34.68 21.32 4.79
C GLY A 404 34.03 21.12 3.42
N ASN A 405 33.60 19.89 3.07
CA ASN A 405 32.96 19.64 1.78
C ASN A 405 31.67 20.47 1.61
N SER A 406 31.59 21.21 0.50
CA SER A 406 30.47 22.14 0.25
C SER A 406 29.13 21.43 0.00
N MET A 407 29.13 20.24 -0.62
CA MET A 407 27.89 19.47 -0.84
C MET A 407 27.32 18.99 0.49
N LEU A 408 28.15 18.46 1.39
CA LEU A 408 27.70 18.04 2.72
C LEU A 408 27.19 19.21 3.55
N TRP A 409 27.86 20.37 3.49
CA TRP A 409 27.40 21.57 4.17
C TRP A 409 26.05 22.07 3.63
N GLN A 410 25.90 22.11 2.30
CA GLN A 410 24.63 22.45 1.65
C GLN A 410 23.52 21.45 2.03
N SER A 411 23.84 20.17 2.10
CA SER A 411 22.89 19.14 2.52
C SER A 411 22.43 19.33 3.96
N LYS A 412 23.36 19.53 4.89
CA LYS A 412 23.04 19.86 6.28
C LYS A 412 22.14 21.09 6.36
N SER A 413 22.49 22.16 5.63
CA SER A 413 21.70 23.40 5.63
C SER A 413 20.29 23.19 5.09
N GLN A 414 20.13 22.42 4.01
CA GLN A 414 18.82 22.17 3.39
C GLN A 414 17.94 21.28 4.26
N LEU A 415 18.50 20.19 4.80
CA LEU A 415 17.79 19.29 5.72
C LEU A 415 17.33 20.03 6.98
N ARG A 416 18.19 20.92 7.52
CA ARG A 416 17.82 21.78 8.65
C ARG A 416 16.73 22.79 8.28
N MET A 417 16.82 23.40 7.10
CA MET A 417 15.81 24.36 6.64
C MET A 417 14.43 23.69 6.56
N LEU A 418 14.34 22.52 5.93
CA LEU A 418 13.09 21.77 5.79
C LEU A 418 12.37 21.52 7.12
N VAL A 419 13.11 21.28 8.20
CA VAL A 419 12.53 20.97 9.52
C VAL A 419 12.38 22.18 10.45
N THR A 420 12.86 23.36 10.05
CA THR A 420 12.80 24.58 10.90
C THR A 420 11.99 25.71 10.29
N THR A 421 11.76 25.71 8.98
CA THR A 421 10.94 26.73 8.33
C THR A 421 9.46 26.47 8.55
N PRO A 422 8.63 27.51 8.73
CA PRO A 422 7.18 27.37 8.71
C PRO A 422 6.71 26.67 7.42
N ILE A 423 5.86 25.67 7.58
CA ILE A 423 5.32 24.87 6.49
C ILE A 423 3.87 25.28 6.26
N LEU A 424 3.55 25.57 4.99
CA LEU A 424 2.18 25.80 4.56
C LEU A 424 1.51 24.45 4.28
N SER A 425 0.73 23.99 5.26
CA SER A 425 0.01 22.71 5.22
C SER A 425 -0.96 22.62 4.04
N LYS A 426 -0.91 21.49 3.31
CA LYS A 426 -1.72 21.23 2.12
C LYS A 426 -2.73 20.11 2.39
N PHE A 427 -4.01 20.46 2.36
CA PHE A 427 -5.16 19.62 2.65
C PHE A 427 -5.82 19.10 1.37
N THR A 428 -6.26 17.84 1.38
CA THR A 428 -7.23 17.30 0.40
C THR A 428 -8.66 17.61 0.87
N GLN A 429 -8.88 17.48 2.17
CA GLN A 429 -10.09 17.85 2.89
C GLN A 429 -9.68 18.40 4.26
N LYS A 430 -10.45 19.38 4.78
CA LYS A 430 -10.38 19.81 6.18
C LYS A 430 -11.79 19.96 6.71
N ALA A 431 -12.09 19.27 7.80
CA ALA A 431 -13.30 19.48 8.56
C ALA A 431 -13.01 20.35 9.79
N GLY A 432 -13.98 21.20 10.13
CA GLY A 432 -13.98 21.96 11.37
C GLY A 432 -14.67 21.20 12.51
N HIS A 433 -14.58 21.75 13.72
CA HIS A 433 -15.41 21.30 14.84
C HIS A 433 -16.87 21.77 14.69
N ASN A 434 -17.75 21.22 15.52
CA ASN A 434 -19.17 21.53 15.48
C ASN A 434 -19.41 22.99 15.93
N VAL A 435 -20.00 23.80 15.05
CA VAL A 435 -20.31 25.21 15.30
C VAL A 435 -21.82 25.43 15.18
N LEU A 436 -22.41 26.01 16.24
CA LEU A 436 -23.84 26.29 16.35
C LEU A 436 -24.11 27.80 16.38
N GLY A 437 -24.99 28.25 15.48
CA GLY A 437 -25.40 29.65 15.38
C GLY A 437 -24.47 30.53 14.52
N PRO A 438 -24.61 31.86 14.63
CA PRO A 438 -23.79 32.80 13.85
C PRO A 438 -22.38 32.95 14.42
N MET A 439 -21.41 33.45 13.64
CA MET A 439 -20.00 33.55 14.08
C MET A 439 -19.80 34.45 15.31
N SER A 440 -20.71 35.39 15.57
CA SER A 440 -20.75 36.16 16.84
C SER A 440 -20.92 35.29 18.08
N SER A 441 -21.66 34.17 18.00
CA SER A 441 -21.76 33.22 19.11
C SER A 441 -20.48 32.42 19.33
N GLN A 442 -19.59 32.39 18.33
CA GLN A 442 -18.27 31.76 18.38
C GLN A 442 -17.15 32.75 18.76
N GLY A 443 -17.51 33.95 19.21
CA GLY A 443 -16.55 34.96 19.68
C GLY A 443 -16.00 35.88 18.59
N LEU A 444 -16.49 35.81 17.35
CA LEU A 444 -16.07 36.73 16.29
C LEU A 444 -16.69 38.12 16.52
N ALA A 445 -15.88 39.08 16.97
CA ALA A 445 -16.33 40.42 17.34
C ALA A 445 -16.40 41.42 16.17
N ALA A 446 -15.61 41.21 15.12
CA ALA A 446 -15.53 42.09 13.95
C ALA A 446 -15.38 41.26 12.67
N ASN A 447 -15.57 41.89 11.52
CA ASN A 447 -15.30 41.24 10.24
C ASN A 447 -13.82 40.83 10.18
N SER A 448 -13.59 39.62 9.69
CA SER A 448 -12.27 39.03 9.55
C SER A 448 -12.21 38.26 8.23
N THR A 449 -11.02 37.98 7.71
CA THR A 449 -10.87 37.31 6.42
C THR A 449 -9.93 36.14 6.53
N PHE A 450 -10.34 34.98 6.00
CA PHE A 450 -9.43 33.85 5.80
C PHE A 450 -9.23 33.58 4.31
N GLN A 451 -8.18 32.82 4.01
CA GLN A 451 -7.75 32.51 2.66
C GLN A 451 -7.87 31.01 2.40
N VAL A 452 -8.43 30.67 1.22
CA VAL A 452 -8.38 29.31 0.67
C VAL A 452 -7.55 29.37 -0.61
N THR A 453 -6.36 28.77 -0.56
CA THR A 453 -5.43 28.77 -1.70
C THR A 453 -5.38 27.40 -2.35
N VAL A 454 -5.66 27.31 -3.65
CA VAL A 454 -5.52 26.08 -4.45
C VAL A 454 -4.56 26.35 -5.60
N GLY A 455 -3.39 25.70 -5.58
CA GLY A 455 -2.33 26.01 -6.54
C GLY A 455 -1.86 27.46 -6.43
N VAL A 456 -2.07 28.26 -7.47
CA VAL A 456 -1.70 29.69 -7.52
C VAL A 456 -2.87 30.63 -7.24
N ARG A 457 -4.07 30.10 -7.00
CA ARG A 457 -5.30 30.87 -6.80
C ARG A 457 -5.61 30.97 -5.32
N THR A 458 -5.93 32.17 -4.85
CA THR A 458 -6.31 32.42 -3.45
C THR A 458 -7.66 33.12 -3.40
N ALA A 459 -8.67 32.44 -2.85
CA ALA A 459 -9.94 33.05 -2.52
C ALA A 459 -9.84 33.71 -1.14
N ASN A 460 -10.15 35.00 -1.05
CA ASN A 460 -10.30 35.71 0.21
C ASN A 460 -11.77 35.63 0.63
N ILE A 461 -12.03 34.98 1.76
CA ILE A 461 -13.39 34.76 2.28
C ILE A 461 -13.58 35.65 3.49
N GLU A 462 -14.37 36.72 3.32
CA GLU A 462 -14.79 37.57 4.43
C GLU A 462 -15.80 36.82 5.31
N VAL A 463 -15.56 36.81 6.61
CA VAL A 463 -16.43 36.26 7.65
C VAL A 463 -16.93 37.40 8.51
N THR A 464 -18.25 37.57 8.59
CA THR A 464 -18.89 38.60 9.41
C THR A 464 -19.51 37.97 10.67
N PRO A 465 -19.72 38.74 11.76
CA PRO A 465 -20.33 38.21 12.98
C PRO A 465 -21.75 37.63 12.79
N SER A 466 -22.45 37.98 11.73
CA SER A 466 -23.78 37.44 11.39
C SER A 466 -23.74 36.20 10.50
N ASP A 467 -22.58 35.83 9.94
CA ASP A 467 -22.46 34.66 9.09
C ASP A 467 -22.74 33.36 9.87
N THR A 468 -23.25 32.36 9.16
CA THR A 468 -23.36 30.98 9.64
C THR A 468 -22.44 30.10 8.80
N LEU A 469 -22.17 28.87 9.23
CA LEU A 469 -21.37 27.95 8.42
C LEU A 469 -21.96 27.75 7.00
N ALA A 470 -23.28 27.79 6.86
CA ALA A 470 -23.95 27.66 5.56
C ALA A 470 -23.67 28.88 4.65
N THR A 471 -23.67 30.10 5.20
CA THR A 471 -23.33 31.30 4.41
C THR A 471 -21.85 31.31 4.03
N ILE A 472 -20.96 30.85 4.92
CA ILE A 472 -19.52 30.72 4.64
C ILE A 472 -19.27 29.65 3.56
N ALA A 473 -19.90 28.48 3.65
CA ALA A 473 -19.80 27.45 2.62
C ALA A 473 -20.26 27.98 1.25
N SER A 474 -21.34 28.76 1.23
CA SER A 474 -21.82 29.44 0.01
C SER A 474 -20.79 30.45 -0.53
N LYS A 475 -20.16 31.26 0.34
CA LYS A 475 -19.10 32.20 -0.06
C LYS A 475 -17.91 31.50 -0.71
N ILE A 476 -17.49 30.36 -0.16
CA ILE A 476 -16.41 29.54 -0.75
C ILE A 476 -16.84 28.99 -2.12
N ASN A 477 -18.02 28.37 -2.20
CA ASN A 477 -18.51 27.75 -3.44
C ASN A 477 -18.74 28.75 -4.58
N ASN A 478 -19.04 30.01 -4.25
CA ASN A 478 -19.29 31.08 -5.21
C ASN A 478 -18.08 32.00 -5.43
N SER A 479 -16.92 31.70 -4.84
CA SER A 479 -15.69 32.46 -5.12
C SER A 479 -15.30 32.33 -6.59
N TYR A 480 -14.92 33.46 -7.19
CA TYR A 480 -14.46 33.53 -8.56
C TYR A 480 -13.22 32.65 -8.78
N GLU A 481 -12.29 32.67 -7.82
CA GLU A 481 -11.03 31.92 -7.86
C GLU A 481 -11.24 30.40 -7.82
N MET A 482 -12.33 29.94 -7.21
CA MET A 482 -12.68 28.52 -7.18
C MET A 482 -13.39 28.05 -8.46
N THR A 483 -13.92 28.98 -9.25
CA THR A 483 -14.78 28.70 -10.39
C THR A 483 -14.16 29.07 -11.74
N HIS A 484 -13.11 29.90 -11.80
CA HIS A 484 -12.53 30.40 -13.05
C HIS A 484 -10.99 30.25 -13.17
N ASP A 485 -10.53 29.91 -14.38
CA ASP A 485 -9.11 29.81 -14.75
C ASP A 485 -8.43 31.18 -14.93
N PRO A 486 -7.07 31.23 -15.03
CA PRO A 486 -6.31 32.48 -15.24
C PRO A 486 -6.80 33.34 -16.40
N GLU A 487 -7.39 32.71 -17.42
CA GLU A 487 -7.94 33.32 -18.62
C GLU A 487 -9.44 33.69 -18.50
N GLY A 488 -10.04 33.49 -17.32
CA GLY A 488 -11.43 33.84 -17.01
C GLY A 488 -12.48 32.84 -17.52
N ARG A 489 -12.09 31.61 -17.86
CA ARG A 489 -12.99 30.53 -18.27
C ARG A 489 -13.45 29.74 -17.05
N VAL A 490 -14.70 29.31 -17.04
CA VAL A 490 -15.24 28.50 -15.94
C VAL A 490 -14.54 27.13 -15.93
N TYR A 491 -14.05 26.70 -14.77
CA TYR A 491 -13.53 25.36 -14.61
C TYR A 491 -14.66 24.32 -14.78
N PRO A 492 -14.44 23.22 -15.54
CA PRO A 492 -15.41 22.13 -15.64
C PRO A 492 -15.75 21.51 -14.28
N ILE A 493 -14.77 21.49 -13.38
CA ILE A 493 -14.90 21.08 -11.98
C ILE A 493 -14.22 22.17 -11.16
N ARG A 494 -14.93 22.72 -10.18
CA ARG A 494 -14.43 23.76 -9.25
C ARG A 494 -13.09 23.38 -8.63
N MET A 495 -12.27 24.32 -8.17
CA MET A 495 -10.98 24.00 -7.55
C MET A 495 -11.11 23.38 -6.17
N ALA A 496 -12.03 23.91 -5.38
CA ALA A 496 -12.46 23.39 -4.09
C ALA A 496 -13.96 23.65 -3.93
N SER A 497 -14.58 22.91 -3.03
CA SER A 497 -15.97 23.10 -2.62
C SER A 497 -16.08 23.03 -1.10
N ALA A 498 -17.13 23.65 -0.56
CA ALA A 498 -17.46 23.60 0.84
C ALA A 498 -18.90 23.10 1.06
N LYS A 499 -19.10 22.36 2.15
CA LYS A 499 -20.42 21.89 2.59
C LYS A 499 -20.49 21.93 4.11
N VAL A 500 -21.70 21.92 4.65
CA VAL A 500 -21.94 21.77 6.09
C VAL A 500 -22.47 20.38 6.34
N VAL A 501 -21.77 19.60 7.15
CA VAL A 501 -22.15 18.23 7.53
C VAL A 501 -22.08 18.15 9.05
N ASN A 502 -23.18 17.74 9.71
CA ASN A 502 -23.26 17.67 11.17
C ASN A 502 -22.77 18.94 11.87
N ASN A 503 -23.19 20.11 11.35
CA ASN A 503 -22.80 21.42 11.87
C ASN A 503 -21.28 21.70 11.84
N GLN A 504 -20.55 21.00 10.98
CA GLN A 504 -19.14 21.25 10.69
C GLN A 504 -18.98 21.80 9.28
N LEU A 505 -18.14 22.81 9.12
CA LEU A 505 -17.72 23.24 7.79
C LEU A 505 -16.69 22.24 7.27
N VAL A 506 -16.95 21.67 6.10
CA VAL A 506 -16.05 20.76 5.40
C VAL A 506 -15.64 21.41 4.10
N ILE A 507 -14.34 21.63 3.91
CA ILE A 507 -13.75 22.11 2.65
C ILE A 507 -13.03 20.95 1.99
N GLU A 508 -13.31 20.73 0.71
CA GLU A 508 -12.77 19.63 -0.11
C GLU A 508 -12.13 20.21 -1.37
N ALA A 509 -10.88 19.86 -1.65
CA ALA A 509 -10.28 20.08 -2.95
C ALA A 509 -10.80 19.04 -3.96
N SER A 510 -10.95 19.46 -5.22
CA SER A 510 -11.27 18.52 -6.30
C SER A 510 -10.18 17.47 -6.49
N GLN A 511 -10.54 16.33 -7.08
CA GLN A 511 -9.65 15.17 -7.23
C GLN A 511 -8.26 15.56 -7.78
N GLY A 512 -7.22 15.08 -7.10
CA GLY A 512 -5.82 15.34 -7.44
C GLY A 512 -5.29 16.72 -7.03
N ARG A 513 -6.09 17.56 -6.37
CA ARG A 513 -5.67 18.89 -5.89
C ARG A 513 -5.52 18.89 -4.36
N LYS A 514 -4.75 19.85 -3.87
CA LYS A 514 -4.67 20.20 -2.45
C LYS A 514 -4.86 21.70 -2.28
N PHE A 515 -5.41 22.11 -1.14
CA PHE A 515 -5.57 23.51 -0.77
C PHE A 515 -4.80 23.83 0.51
N SER A 516 -4.47 25.09 0.73
CA SER A 516 -3.95 25.57 2.00
C SER A 516 -4.88 26.63 2.58
N LEU A 517 -4.91 26.71 3.91
CA LEU A 517 -5.63 27.72 4.65
C LEU A 517 -4.65 28.77 5.17
N GLY A 518 -5.10 30.02 5.21
CA GLY A 518 -4.36 31.15 5.77
C GLY A 518 -5.26 32.32 6.08
N GLY A 519 -4.68 33.51 6.27
CA GLY A 519 -5.41 34.71 6.68
C GLY A 519 -5.53 34.81 8.20
N ASP A 520 -6.60 35.44 8.67
CA ASP A 520 -6.78 35.77 10.08
C ASP A 520 -7.20 34.56 10.92
N ASP A 521 -6.48 34.36 12.03
CA ASP A 521 -6.74 33.27 12.98
C ASP A 521 -8.14 33.32 13.59
N ASP A 522 -8.68 34.52 13.81
CA ASP A 522 -10.00 34.71 14.44
C ASP A 522 -11.12 34.18 13.54
N ALA A 523 -11.03 34.41 12.22
CA ALA A 523 -11.95 33.82 11.25
C ALA A 523 -11.85 32.29 11.26
N LEU A 524 -10.63 31.73 11.13
CA LEU A 524 -10.43 30.27 11.07
C LEU A 524 -10.89 29.55 12.35
N LYS A 525 -10.68 30.16 13.53
CA LYS A 525 -11.18 29.65 14.81
C LYS A 525 -12.69 29.72 14.89
N ALA A 526 -13.31 30.85 14.54
CA ALA A 526 -14.76 31.04 14.63
C ALA A 526 -15.54 30.07 13.72
N ILE A 527 -15.03 29.77 12.53
CA ILE A 527 -15.65 28.82 11.59
C ILE A 527 -15.35 27.35 11.91
N GLY A 528 -14.58 27.12 12.97
CA GLY A 528 -14.27 25.81 13.51
C GLY A 528 -13.14 25.04 12.84
N LEU A 529 -12.52 25.58 11.77
CA LEU A 529 -11.40 24.93 11.09
C LEU A 529 -10.11 24.93 11.92
N GLY A 530 -9.97 25.87 12.85
CA GLY A 530 -8.77 26.06 13.63
C GLY A 530 -7.62 26.64 12.81
N THR A 531 -6.54 27.03 13.49
CA THR A 531 -5.32 27.53 12.85
C THR A 531 -4.43 26.34 12.50
N PRO A 532 -4.15 26.08 11.21
CA PRO A 532 -3.26 24.99 10.83
C PRO A 532 -1.91 25.09 11.52
N PHE A 533 -1.36 23.95 11.95
CA PHE A 533 0.02 23.90 12.41
C PHE A 533 0.95 24.31 11.27
N THR A 534 1.92 25.17 11.59
CA THR A 534 2.93 25.66 10.65
C THR A 534 4.35 25.30 11.09
N LEU A 535 4.57 25.04 12.38
CA LEU A 535 5.88 24.67 12.93
C LEU A 535 5.85 23.24 13.48
N LEU A 536 6.89 22.47 13.19
CA LEU A 536 7.04 21.11 13.71
C LEU A 536 7.09 21.06 15.25
N SER A 537 7.59 22.12 15.89
CA SER A 537 7.62 22.21 17.35
C SER A 537 6.24 22.27 17.98
N GLN A 538 5.21 22.69 17.25
CA GLN A 538 3.81 22.68 17.71
C GLN A 538 3.26 21.26 17.85
N ILE A 539 3.84 20.31 17.11
CA ILE A 539 3.44 18.89 17.13
C ILE A 539 4.48 18.01 17.83
N GLY A 540 5.37 18.61 18.64
CA GLY A 540 6.34 17.85 19.43
C GLY A 540 7.65 17.49 18.72
N LEU A 541 7.92 18.02 17.52
CA LEU A 541 9.18 17.78 16.83
C LEU A 541 10.04 19.05 16.82
N SER A 542 11.19 19.03 17.49
CA SER A 542 12.04 20.21 17.65
C SER A 542 13.50 19.89 17.40
N THR A 543 14.35 20.91 17.22
CA THR A 543 15.80 20.69 17.17
C THR A 543 16.35 20.42 18.55
N GLU A 544 17.40 19.60 18.62
CA GLU A 544 18.04 19.18 19.86
C GLU A 544 18.38 20.36 20.78
N SER A 545 17.92 20.26 22.02
CA SER A 545 18.03 21.32 23.02
C SER A 545 19.43 21.39 23.63
N VAL A 546 20.10 20.24 23.73
CA VAL A 546 21.43 20.06 24.37
C VAL A 546 22.48 21.02 23.82
N ASP A 547 22.47 21.25 22.51
CA ASP A 547 23.44 22.13 21.84
C ASP A 547 22.81 23.38 21.21
N TYR A 548 21.57 23.69 21.61
CA TYR A 548 20.77 24.80 21.05
C TYR A 548 20.55 24.67 19.54
N GLY A 549 20.35 23.43 19.05
CA GLY A 549 20.12 23.09 17.66
C GLY A 549 21.34 23.33 16.76
N LYS A 550 22.56 23.36 17.29
CA LYS A 550 23.79 23.57 16.48
C LYS A 550 24.11 22.34 15.63
N SER A 551 23.88 21.15 16.17
CA SER A 551 24.03 19.86 15.50
C SER A 551 23.08 19.78 14.31
N GLY A 552 21.89 20.36 14.46
CA GLY A 552 20.78 20.23 13.53
C GLY A 552 19.98 18.94 13.73
N LYS A 553 20.26 18.18 14.79
CA LYS A 553 19.52 16.98 15.17
C LYS A 553 18.13 17.33 15.68
N LEU A 554 17.25 16.35 15.67
CA LEU A 554 15.86 16.44 16.12
C LEU A 554 15.63 15.68 17.42
N GLU A 555 14.72 16.21 18.23
CA GLU A 555 14.13 15.59 19.41
C GLU A 555 12.61 15.44 19.19
N PHE A 556 12.05 14.31 19.62
CA PHE A 556 10.63 13.98 19.49
C PHE A 556 9.95 13.85 20.86
N ASP A 557 8.95 14.68 21.08
CA ASP A 557 8.05 14.64 22.23
C ASP A 557 6.77 13.90 21.83
N GLN A 558 6.76 12.60 22.12
CA GLN A 558 5.63 11.71 21.80
C GLN A 558 4.32 12.20 22.40
N ASN A 559 4.33 12.75 23.63
CA ASN A 559 3.11 13.18 24.31
C ASN A 559 2.48 14.38 23.60
N LYS A 560 3.29 15.38 23.22
CA LYS A 560 2.80 16.52 22.44
C LYS A 560 2.32 16.12 21.05
N PHE A 561 3.00 15.16 20.43
CA PHE A 561 2.56 14.66 19.12
C PHE A 561 1.20 13.96 19.22
N MET A 562 1.03 13.08 20.21
CA MET A 562 -0.24 12.42 20.52
C MET A 562 -1.34 13.45 20.79
N GLU A 563 -1.08 14.46 21.63
CA GLU A 563 -2.01 15.54 21.93
C GLU A 563 -2.42 16.31 20.66
N ALA A 564 -1.47 16.66 19.79
CA ALA A 564 -1.75 17.32 18.53
C ALA A 564 -2.58 16.45 17.58
N LEU A 565 -2.27 15.15 17.50
CA LEU A 565 -2.98 14.19 16.66
C LEU A 565 -4.42 13.96 17.14
N THR A 566 -4.65 13.91 18.45
CA THR A 566 -6.00 13.81 19.03
C THR A 566 -6.82 15.08 18.78
N ASN A 567 -6.20 16.26 18.87
CA ASN A 567 -6.90 17.54 18.74
C ASN A 567 -7.22 17.92 17.30
N ASP A 568 -6.28 17.75 16.37
CA ASP A 568 -6.48 18.07 14.95
C ASP A 568 -5.65 17.16 14.02
N PRO A 569 -6.10 15.91 13.81
CA PRO A 569 -5.38 14.94 12.99
C PRO A 569 -5.27 15.38 11.53
N ASP A 570 -6.24 16.15 11.02
CA ASP A 570 -6.20 16.72 9.67
C ASP A 570 -5.02 17.68 9.49
N SER A 571 -4.80 18.57 10.47
CA SER A 571 -3.68 19.52 10.45
C SER A 571 -2.33 18.84 10.65
N VAL A 572 -2.24 17.85 11.53
CA VAL A 572 -1.00 17.05 11.69
C VAL A 572 -0.68 16.31 10.39
N ALA A 573 -1.67 15.61 9.81
CA ALA A 573 -1.51 14.89 8.54
C ALA A 573 -1.06 15.83 7.41
N ALA A 574 -1.71 16.99 7.25
CA ALA A 574 -1.38 17.94 6.19
C ALA A 574 0.03 18.53 6.35
N LEU A 575 0.43 18.86 7.59
CA LEU A 575 1.77 19.35 7.91
C LEU A 575 2.82 18.29 7.58
N MET A 576 2.63 17.09 8.11
CA MET A 576 3.57 15.99 7.97
C MET A 576 3.69 15.49 6.53
N THR A 577 2.61 15.24 5.83
CA THR A 577 2.69 14.79 4.44
C THR A 577 3.29 15.84 3.51
N THR A 578 3.11 17.13 3.82
CA THR A 578 3.79 18.23 3.09
C THR A 578 5.29 18.21 3.35
N LEU A 579 5.72 18.11 4.61
CA LEU A 579 7.14 17.98 4.97
C LEU A 579 7.77 16.75 4.30
N MET A 580 7.13 15.59 4.46
CA MET A 580 7.64 14.31 3.96
C MET A 580 7.74 14.30 2.44
N GLY A 581 6.79 14.93 1.75
CA GLY A 581 6.90 15.17 0.31
C GLY A 581 8.12 16.01 -0.07
N GLN A 582 8.34 17.15 0.61
CA GLN A 582 9.51 18.00 0.36
C GLN A 582 10.84 17.29 0.67
N MET A 583 10.87 16.48 1.73
CA MET A 583 12.05 15.68 2.11
C MET A 583 12.34 14.61 1.07
N ASP A 584 11.32 13.89 0.61
CA ASP A 584 11.42 12.87 -0.45
C ASP A 584 11.93 13.47 -1.77
N ASP A 585 11.40 14.62 -2.18
CA ASP A 585 11.86 15.37 -3.37
C ASP A 585 13.33 15.80 -3.24
N TYR A 586 13.71 16.31 -2.06
CA TYR A 586 15.09 16.68 -1.79
C TYR A 586 16.03 15.47 -1.90
N ILE A 587 15.66 14.36 -1.25
CA ILE A 587 16.47 13.14 -1.27
C ILE A 587 16.57 12.58 -2.69
N ASP A 588 15.46 12.53 -3.46
CA ASP A 588 15.47 12.08 -4.85
C ASP A 588 16.48 12.86 -5.70
N ASN A 589 16.49 14.19 -5.58
CA ASN A 589 17.43 15.06 -6.27
C ASN A 589 18.89 14.86 -5.83
N MET A 590 19.14 14.27 -4.66
CA MET A 590 20.49 13.94 -4.20
C MET A 590 20.95 12.56 -4.67
N VAL A 591 20.09 11.54 -4.58
CA VAL A 591 20.50 10.12 -4.73
C VAL A 591 20.05 9.45 -6.03
N SER A 592 19.18 10.08 -6.81
CA SER A 592 18.61 9.45 -8.01
C SER A 592 19.70 9.03 -9.01
N THR A 593 19.60 7.78 -9.46
CA THR A 593 20.49 7.20 -10.48
C THR A 593 19.87 7.22 -11.88
N SER A 594 18.66 7.78 -12.03
CA SER A 594 18.04 7.94 -13.35
C SER A 594 18.93 8.78 -14.25
N GLN A 595 19.04 8.42 -15.53
CA GLN A 595 19.84 9.16 -16.49
C GLN A 595 19.09 10.41 -16.99
N GLN A 596 19.85 11.48 -17.20
CA GLN A 596 19.43 12.68 -17.90
C GLN A 596 20.47 12.99 -18.98
N GLU A 597 20.01 13.34 -20.18
CA GLU A 597 20.87 13.76 -21.28
C GLU A 597 21.32 15.22 -21.08
N ILE A 598 22.63 15.45 -21.07
CA ILE A 598 23.22 16.79 -21.14
C ILE A 598 24.10 16.84 -22.39
N GLY A 599 23.57 17.44 -23.45
CA GLY A 599 24.21 17.40 -24.78
C GLY A 599 24.12 16.01 -25.39
N ASN A 600 25.28 15.39 -25.64
CA ASN A 600 25.39 14.01 -26.18
C ASN A 600 25.89 13.02 -25.10
N THR A 601 25.69 13.31 -23.82
CA THR A 601 26.17 12.48 -22.71
C THR A 601 25.09 12.25 -21.68
N ALA A 602 24.78 10.98 -21.44
CA ALA A 602 23.93 10.53 -20.36
C ALA A 602 24.67 10.65 -19.02
N VAL A 603 24.15 11.47 -18.10
CA VAL A 603 24.68 11.60 -16.74
C VAL A 603 23.60 11.26 -15.71
N PRO A 604 23.96 10.80 -14.50
CA PRO A 604 22.98 10.62 -13.42
C PRO A 604 22.34 11.96 -13.02
N LYS A 605 21.02 11.94 -12.75
CA LYS A 605 20.23 13.09 -12.29
C LYS A 605 20.62 13.55 -10.87
N GLY A 606 20.86 12.61 -9.96
CA GLY A 606 21.10 12.90 -8.55
C GLY A 606 22.48 13.51 -8.29
N ARG A 607 22.57 14.56 -7.46
CA ARG A 607 23.83 15.30 -7.22
C ARG A 607 24.98 14.43 -6.72
N ILE A 608 24.71 13.48 -5.82
CA ILE A 608 25.73 12.55 -5.31
C ILE A 608 26.15 11.57 -6.41
N ALA A 609 25.18 11.04 -7.15
CA ALA A 609 25.45 10.12 -8.25
C ALA A 609 26.29 10.81 -9.35
N SER A 610 26.02 12.08 -9.67
CA SER A 610 26.84 12.86 -10.61
C SER A 610 28.26 13.11 -10.08
N GLN A 611 28.42 13.37 -8.77
CA GLN A 611 29.74 13.55 -8.15
C GLN A 611 30.56 12.26 -8.19
N VAL A 612 29.94 11.12 -7.90
CA VAL A 612 30.56 9.79 -8.03
C VAL A 612 30.96 9.52 -9.48
N PHE A 613 30.08 9.80 -10.44
CA PHE A 613 30.37 9.66 -11.87
C PHE A 613 31.56 10.53 -12.31
N THR A 614 31.68 11.75 -11.77
CA THR A 614 32.80 12.66 -12.05
C THR A 614 34.11 12.09 -11.54
N TYR A 615 34.16 11.59 -10.30
CA TYR A 615 35.36 10.95 -9.76
C TYR A 615 35.72 9.68 -10.52
N GLN A 616 34.74 8.87 -10.93
CA GLN A 616 35.00 7.68 -11.74
C GLN A 616 35.62 8.05 -13.10
N SER A 617 35.12 9.12 -13.72
CA SER A 617 35.67 9.63 -14.99
C SER A 617 37.10 10.14 -14.82
N GLU A 618 37.40 10.81 -13.71
CA GLU A 618 38.76 11.26 -13.36
C GLU A 618 39.71 10.09 -13.12
N ILE A 619 39.28 9.06 -12.36
CA ILE A 619 40.03 7.81 -12.16
C ILE A 619 40.37 7.16 -13.50
N ASN A 620 39.39 7.09 -14.42
CA ASN A 620 39.58 6.51 -15.74
C ASN A 620 40.60 7.31 -16.58
N LEU A 621 40.59 8.64 -16.50
CA LEU A 621 41.56 9.49 -17.19
C LEU A 621 42.96 9.34 -16.61
N ILE A 622 43.08 9.29 -15.28
CA ILE A 622 44.35 9.04 -14.60
C ILE A 622 44.90 7.66 -14.98
N GLY A 623 44.06 6.63 -15.03
CA GLY A 623 44.45 5.29 -15.46
C GLY A 623 45.04 5.27 -16.87
N LYS A 624 44.42 5.98 -17.83
CA LYS A 624 45.00 6.14 -19.19
C LYS A 624 46.38 6.80 -19.16
N ARG A 625 46.56 7.85 -18.34
CA ARG A 625 47.85 8.55 -18.21
C ARG A 625 48.93 7.66 -17.60
N ILE A 626 48.58 6.82 -16.61
CA ILE A 626 49.47 5.83 -16.02
C ILE A 626 49.91 4.86 -17.12
N SER A 627 48.98 4.23 -17.83
CA SER A 627 49.29 3.26 -18.89
C SER A 627 50.19 3.86 -19.98
N ASP A 628 49.94 5.10 -20.41
CA ASP A 628 50.79 5.79 -21.39
C ASP A 628 52.20 6.05 -20.86
N MET A 629 52.34 6.41 -19.57
CA MET A 629 53.65 6.61 -18.94
C MET A 629 54.40 5.30 -18.77
N GLU A 630 53.72 4.23 -18.35
CA GLU A 630 54.30 2.89 -18.23
C GLU A 630 54.87 2.42 -19.56
N ARG A 631 54.13 2.60 -20.67
CA ARG A 631 54.62 2.29 -22.02
C ARG A 631 55.86 3.09 -22.40
N ARG A 632 55.93 4.38 -22.04
CA ARG A 632 57.14 5.21 -22.26
C ARG A 632 58.31 4.74 -21.40
N LEU A 633 58.06 4.37 -20.15
CA LEU A 633 59.08 3.86 -19.25
C LEU A 633 59.63 2.52 -19.73
N GLU A 634 58.80 1.66 -20.31
CA GLU A 634 59.24 0.39 -20.91
C GLU A 634 60.20 0.62 -22.08
N VAL A 635 59.86 1.53 -23.00
CA VAL A 635 60.74 1.90 -24.12
C VAL A 635 62.06 2.50 -23.60
N ARG A 636 61.98 3.38 -22.60
CA ARG A 636 63.17 3.98 -21.98
C ARG A 636 64.05 2.96 -21.26
N ALA A 637 63.44 1.99 -20.56
CA ALA A 637 64.16 0.90 -19.92
C ALA A 637 64.96 0.12 -20.95
N ARG A 638 64.31 -0.31 -22.05
CA ARG A 638 64.97 -1.02 -23.15
C ARG A 638 66.16 -0.25 -23.71
N GLY A 639 65.99 1.04 -24.01
CA GLY A 639 67.08 1.88 -24.53
C GLY A 639 68.23 2.10 -23.55
N LEU A 640 67.94 2.22 -22.25
CA LEU A 640 68.99 2.29 -21.21
C LEU A 640 69.78 0.98 -21.12
N TYR A 641 69.09 -0.16 -21.13
CA TYR A 641 69.75 -1.47 -21.12
C TYR A 641 70.63 -1.69 -22.35
N GLU A 642 70.15 -1.36 -23.56
CA GLU A 642 70.95 -1.42 -24.79
C GLU A 642 72.18 -0.51 -24.73
N SER A 643 72.02 0.72 -24.23
CA SER A 643 73.12 1.67 -24.09
C SER A 643 74.17 1.18 -23.09
N PHE A 644 73.75 0.63 -21.95
CA PHE A 644 74.66 0.08 -20.94
C PHE A 644 75.37 -1.19 -21.42
N ALA A 645 74.68 -2.09 -22.11
CA ALA A 645 75.30 -3.25 -22.75
C ALA A 645 76.38 -2.82 -23.77
N SER A 646 76.09 -1.80 -24.60
CA SER A 646 77.07 -1.27 -25.55
C SER A 646 78.28 -0.60 -24.87
N ALA A 647 78.06 0.08 -23.75
CA ALA A 647 79.12 0.71 -22.97
C ALA A 647 80.04 -0.33 -22.33
N GLU A 648 79.49 -1.45 -21.87
CA GLU A 648 80.28 -2.57 -21.34
C GLU A 648 81.15 -3.21 -22.41
N VAL A 649 80.61 -3.47 -23.61
CA VAL A 649 81.40 -3.99 -24.74
C VAL A 649 82.57 -3.05 -25.06
N ARG A 650 82.33 -1.74 -25.13
CA ARG A 650 83.38 -0.75 -25.37
C ARG A 650 84.41 -0.68 -24.23
N LEU A 651 83.97 -0.80 -22.98
CA LEU A 651 84.88 -0.84 -21.83
C LEU A 651 85.75 -2.10 -21.86
N ALA A 652 85.20 -3.25 -22.24
CA ALA A 652 85.94 -4.48 -22.42
C ALA A 652 86.98 -4.35 -23.56
N GLU A 653 86.62 -3.74 -24.69
CA GLU A 653 87.55 -3.44 -25.79
C GLU A 653 88.67 -2.50 -25.35
N LEU A 654 88.35 -1.43 -24.61
CA LEU A 654 89.34 -0.49 -24.08
C LEU A 654 90.28 -1.16 -23.08
N GLN A 655 89.77 -2.07 -22.24
CA GLN A 655 90.62 -2.85 -21.34
C GLN A 655 91.52 -3.83 -22.09
N GLN A 656 91.04 -4.45 -23.16
CA GLN A 656 91.86 -5.28 -24.04
C GLN A 656 92.95 -4.45 -24.73
N GLN A 657 92.62 -3.26 -25.24
CA GLN A 657 93.60 -2.33 -25.84
C GLN A 657 94.61 -1.84 -24.81
N ALA A 658 94.19 -1.51 -23.59
CA ALA A 658 95.07 -1.12 -22.50
C ALA A 658 96.01 -2.26 -22.09
N SER A 659 95.49 -3.50 -22.02
CA SER A 659 96.29 -4.70 -21.76
C SER A 659 97.29 -4.97 -22.88
N TRP A 660 96.87 -4.80 -24.14
CA TRP A 660 97.74 -4.88 -25.31
C TRP A 660 98.84 -3.81 -25.28
N LEU A 661 98.49 -2.54 -25.04
CA LEU A 661 99.45 -1.44 -24.89
C LEU A 661 100.42 -1.70 -23.74
N ALA A 662 99.94 -2.19 -22.59
CA ALA A 662 100.79 -2.55 -21.46
C ALA A 662 101.78 -3.66 -21.85
N SER A 663 101.34 -4.69 -22.58
CA SER A 663 102.22 -5.76 -23.09
C SER A 663 103.26 -5.26 -24.09
N VAL A 664 102.90 -4.31 -24.96
CA VAL A 664 103.81 -3.68 -25.94
C VAL A 664 104.84 -2.81 -25.22
N ILE A 665 104.43 -2.02 -24.23
CA ILE A 665 105.35 -1.21 -23.40
C ILE A 665 106.33 -2.13 -22.65
N GLN A 666 105.86 -3.26 -22.13
CA GLN A 666 106.71 -4.23 -21.44
C GLN A 666 107.71 -4.91 -22.40
N GLN A 667 107.32 -5.19 -23.65
CA GLN A 667 108.24 -5.67 -24.69
C GLN A 667 109.26 -4.62 -25.14
N LEU A 668 108.87 -3.33 -25.17
CA LEU A 668 109.78 -2.22 -25.50
C LEU A 668 110.82 -1.99 -24.38
N GLN A 669 110.44 -2.17 -23.11
CA GLN A 669 111.35 -2.12 -21.97
C GLN A 669 112.31 -3.32 -21.90
N GLY A 670 111.96 -4.46 -22.51
CA GLY A 670 112.82 -5.65 -22.60
C GLY A 670 113.90 -5.58 -23.69
N LYS A 671 113.92 -4.55 -24.56
CA LYS A 671 114.89 -4.40 -25.67
C LYS A 671 115.97 -3.33 -25.44
N SER A 672 116.03 -2.73 -24.26
CA SER A 672 117.12 -1.81 -23.86
C SER A 672 118.12 -2.49 -22.92
N GLY A 673 118.60 -3.68 -23.30
CA GLY A 673 119.68 -4.43 -22.64
C GLY A 673 120.84 -4.62 -23.59
#